data_AF-A0A8E0RNU6-F1
#
_entry.id   AF-A0A8E0RNU6-F1
#
_cell.length_a   1.000
_cell.length_b   1.000
_cell.length_c   1.000
_cell.angle_alpha   90.00
_cell.angle_beta   90.00
_cell.angle_gamma   90.00
#
_symmetry.space_group_name_H-M   'P 1'
#
loop_
_entity.id
_entity.type
_entity.pdbx_description
1 polymer ?
#
loop_
_entity_poly.entity_id
_entity_poly.type
_entity_poly.pdbx_seq_one_letter_code
_entity_poly.pdbx_strand_id
1 'polypeptide(L)'
;MRPTSKWSDWFLITVGKHNPIRLATIHTRSVAHAGTALSSAILILIYLPYSLLAQHYHEIGLATKLILSLIPSVGMGFAGMLVGKFEGRGLGIQFSNLFVPASQDDNLCLFYVIVCMLCSAKGFLMLAFYVDSVWPGPFGVSKPCMFLSILTTICRTVPVGFVLQYLCRRKPSAPVVLDSDETYDNTLLLGESGHLDYHHKRKRPKLVGRAVGSDYSELPSVPRSTEEDSIPYSFSSTVREPEPVGLAIGISVQKLTKVYSSKGNSKIAVSSLTMNLFRGQITVLLGHNGAGKTTTLAMLTGLFAPSSGTAFVNGHDIRTDIGGVRESLGFCPQFDILFDSLTVEEHLYLYGKLKGLCGQALQEQILAVLTHINLLSKRHSLIGSLSGGMQRRLSIGIALIGSSQVVILDEPTSGLDPEARRQIWDILMKERTNRTILVTTHYMDEADHLGDRIAIMAGGKLRCLGSPLYLKRKYGAGYVLTVKRLPEFTSGPIVAQVHQHIPAARLRSDHGEEIRMLLPLDSANQFPALFADLEASKQLLGACSFGISVTTMEEVFFRVSESESDGTMSLSLAGVSRSTSETGLPSTSGYRSETCSDGDTEVLELRKLGCSLCRSQLSGLLIKRVIYLKRHPLLLLSQLLIPTVLTIVALFVFRRLAYDVNDADPRIRLSLDSFGSPLIVSQANNDLSTETHDLAEQFLETYASQFDPLQIRSWRIPNVSAFEETLSTEVAEPSFSKYISEYIVGLVMQPPNMVRKENATLAAQLFFQGESYHALPTTLNALANARLKFLIQRSGQYPHECPLLKPDTKLPRLDTFNQPLPLTDQDQAARMDSVDGLQRIVIAGFPLASTVLLALSFTGASFGPAIIHEYVTKAKHLQFVSGVKLYFYWVSNFIWDSLLFLVICVTILSVFAAFNVDAFATGSRLYLVLLLLLGYGWAVLPEMYLLARLFKSPVSGLVWLTNPPEGSKSPVIIRKVVVFPAPFTPKRPKHSPGNTAIVIRSTAGRCPLCPAERPTKS
;
A
#
# COMPACT_ATOMS: atom_id res chain seq x y z
N MET A 1 -3.43 -30.02 14.65
CA MET A 1 -2.26 -29.14 14.91
C MET A 1 -2.71 -27.68 14.90
N ARG A 2 -1.98 -26.75 15.52
CA ARG A 2 -2.30 -25.30 15.44
C ARG A 2 -1.74 -24.71 14.13
N PRO A 3 -2.51 -23.98 13.30
CA PRO A 3 -1.98 -23.35 12.09
C PRO A 3 -1.13 -22.12 12.42
N THR A 4 0.01 -21.97 11.76
CA THR A 4 1.01 -20.91 12.01
C THR A 4 0.85 -19.74 11.02
N SER A 5 -0.11 -18.86 11.29
CA SER A 5 -0.48 -17.70 10.46
C SER A 5 0.55 -16.55 10.46
N LYS A 6 1.78 -16.79 10.00
CA LYS A 6 2.87 -15.79 10.03
C LYS A 6 3.57 -15.52 8.69
N TRP A 7 3.13 -16.14 7.59
CA TRP A 7 3.75 -15.98 6.26
C TRP A 7 3.01 -14.99 5.34
N SER A 8 1.77 -14.62 5.66
CA SER A 8 0.94 -13.66 4.90
C SER A 8 1.45 -12.22 4.96
N ASP A 9 2.00 -11.82 6.10
CA ASP A 9 2.09 -10.40 6.48
C ASP A 9 3.27 -9.67 5.82
N TRP A 10 4.25 -10.42 5.31
CA TRP A 10 5.53 -9.88 4.82
C TRP A 10 5.51 -9.45 3.35
N PHE A 11 4.59 -10.02 2.55
CA PHE A 11 4.62 -9.92 1.08
C PHE A 11 4.14 -8.56 0.52
N LEU A 12 3.31 -7.82 1.27
CA LEU A 12 2.44 -6.77 0.72
C LEU A 12 2.80 -5.33 1.13
N ILE A 13 3.88 -5.13 1.89
CA ILE A 13 4.40 -3.79 2.27
C ILE A 13 5.06 -3.05 1.08
N THR A 14 5.48 -3.80 0.06
CA THR A 14 6.31 -3.32 -1.07
C THR A 14 5.52 -2.77 -2.26
N VAL A 15 4.37 -3.36 -2.61
CA VAL A 15 3.64 -3.03 -3.85
C VAL A 15 2.74 -1.78 -3.72
N GLY A 16 2.23 -1.48 -2.53
CA GLY A 16 1.28 -0.38 -2.28
C GLY A 16 1.86 1.06 -2.33
N LYS A 17 2.98 1.31 -3.01
CA LYS A 17 3.72 2.59 -3.00
C LYS A 17 3.87 3.20 -4.40
N HIS A 18 2.76 3.56 -5.05
CA HIS A 18 2.78 4.44 -6.24
C HIS A 18 1.99 5.73 -5.96
N ASN A 19 2.75 6.81 -5.66
CA ASN A 19 2.28 8.14 -5.24
C ASN A 19 1.32 8.17 -4.02
N PRO A 20 1.77 8.68 -2.85
CA PRO A 20 2.29 10.05 -2.76
C PRO A 20 3.49 10.23 -1.82
N ILE A 21 4.71 10.38 -2.36
CA ILE A 21 5.94 10.50 -1.54
C ILE A 21 6.13 11.91 -0.91
N ARG A 22 5.30 12.90 -1.25
CA ARG A 22 5.36 14.27 -0.67
C ARG A 22 4.68 14.46 0.70
N LEU A 23 4.14 13.40 1.32
CA LEU A 23 3.43 13.46 2.61
C LEU A 23 4.03 12.53 3.69
N ALA A 24 5.23 11.99 3.46
CA ALA A 24 5.84 10.94 4.29
C ALA A 24 6.35 11.37 5.69
N THR A 25 6.14 12.63 6.10
CA THR A 25 6.91 13.26 7.19
C THR A 25 6.24 13.26 8.59
N ILE A 26 4.97 12.86 8.76
CA ILE A 26 4.23 13.15 10.03
C ILE A 26 3.47 11.95 10.67
N HIS A 27 2.98 10.93 9.95
CA HIS A 27 2.07 9.91 10.54
C HIS A 27 2.39 8.44 10.21
N THR A 28 3.42 7.89 10.86
CA THR A 28 3.87 6.48 10.75
C THR A 28 2.82 5.45 11.21
N ARG A 29 2.09 5.70 12.30
CA ARG A 29 1.07 4.76 12.84
C ARG A 29 -0.20 4.60 11.98
N SER A 30 -0.42 5.44 10.97
CA SER A 30 -1.65 5.39 10.17
C SER A 30 -1.62 4.37 9.01
N VAL A 31 -0.45 4.12 8.45
CA VAL A 31 -0.29 3.41 7.16
C VAL A 31 -0.49 1.89 7.29
N ALA A 32 -0.16 1.30 8.43
CA ALA A 32 -0.24 -0.16 8.65
C ALA A 32 -1.64 -0.71 8.34
N HIS A 33 -2.70 -0.05 8.84
CA HIS A 33 -4.07 -0.49 8.62
C HIS A 33 -4.56 -0.29 7.18
N ALA A 34 -4.10 0.75 6.47
CA ALA A 34 -4.33 0.86 5.02
C ALA A 34 -3.69 -0.32 4.28
N GLY A 35 -2.44 -0.65 4.62
CA GLY A 35 -1.72 -1.79 4.06
C GLY A 35 -2.53 -3.07 4.15
N THR A 36 -3.09 -3.39 5.32
CA THR A 36 -3.88 -4.61 5.53
C THR A 36 -5.22 -4.67 4.77
N ALA A 37 -5.86 -3.54 4.45
CA ALA A 37 -7.13 -3.54 3.71
C ALA A 37 -6.94 -3.41 2.20
N LEU A 38 -5.94 -2.64 1.77
CA LEU A 38 -5.53 -2.62 0.38
C LEU A 38 -4.98 -4.00 -0.03
N SER A 39 -4.28 -4.69 0.88
CA SER A 39 -3.82 -6.06 0.64
C SER A 39 -4.97 -7.06 0.56
N SER A 40 -5.99 -7.01 1.42
CA SER A 40 -7.15 -7.91 1.32
C SER A 40 -7.98 -7.65 0.06
N ALA A 41 -8.20 -6.39 -0.32
CA ALA A 41 -8.87 -6.03 -1.57
C ALA A 41 -8.09 -6.51 -2.81
N ILE A 42 -6.76 -6.36 -2.80
CA ILE A 42 -5.88 -6.87 -3.88
C ILE A 42 -5.90 -8.40 -3.92
N LEU A 43 -5.90 -9.10 -2.77
CA LEU A 43 -6.00 -10.57 -2.72
C LEU A 43 -7.33 -11.09 -3.29
N ILE A 44 -8.45 -10.42 -3.00
CA ILE A 44 -9.76 -10.74 -3.59
C ILE A 44 -9.74 -10.52 -5.11
N LEU A 45 -9.15 -9.43 -5.59
CA LEU A 45 -9.03 -9.15 -7.03
C LEU A 45 -8.08 -10.14 -7.73
N ILE A 46 -7.04 -10.62 -7.04
CA ILE A 46 -6.12 -11.68 -7.51
C ILE A 46 -6.80 -13.07 -7.52
N TYR A 47 -7.86 -13.29 -6.74
CA TYR A 47 -8.65 -14.53 -6.79
C TYR A 47 -9.64 -14.56 -7.97
N LEU A 48 -10.23 -13.42 -8.34
CA LEU A 48 -11.28 -13.31 -9.36
C LEU A 48 -10.96 -13.98 -10.73
N PRO A 49 -9.72 -13.97 -11.26
CA PRO A 49 -9.38 -14.71 -12.48
C PRO A 49 -9.69 -16.21 -12.39
N TYR A 50 -9.53 -16.84 -11.23
CA TYR A 50 -9.74 -18.29 -11.08
C TYR A 50 -11.20 -18.69 -11.36
N SER A 51 -12.19 -17.96 -10.83
CA SER A 51 -13.60 -18.31 -11.02
C SER A 51 -14.07 -18.17 -12.48
N LEU A 52 -13.49 -17.23 -13.24
CA LEU A 52 -13.74 -17.10 -14.68
C LEU A 52 -13.06 -18.21 -15.50
N LEU A 53 -11.84 -18.60 -15.12
CA LEU A 53 -11.06 -19.65 -15.78
C LEU A 53 -11.61 -21.06 -15.50
N ALA A 54 -12.18 -21.29 -14.31
CA ALA A 54 -12.75 -22.59 -13.92
C ALA A 54 -13.88 -23.03 -14.86
N GLN A 55 -14.74 -22.11 -15.31
CA GLN A 55 -15.83 -22.41 -16.26
C GLN A 55 -15.32 -22.92 -17.62
N HIS A 56 -14.17 -22.43 -18.09
CA HIS A 56 -13.61 -22.76 -19.40
C HIS A 56 -12.47 -23.79 -19.31
N TYR A 57 -12.27 -24.43 -18.16
CA TYR A 57 -11.06 -25.23 -17.85
C TYR A 57 -10.75 -26.34 -18.87
N HIS A 58 -11.77 -26.92 -19.48
CA HIS A 58 -11.63 -27.98 -20.49
C HIS A 58 -11.16 -27.45 -21.86
N GLU A 59 -11.37 -26.17 -22.17
CA GLU A 59 -10.91 -25.53 -23.42
C GLU A 59 -9.44 -25.08 -23.35
N ILE A 60 -8.88 -24.95 -22.13
CA ILE A 60 -7.57 -24.33 -21.90
C ILE A 60 -6.44 -25.38 -22.04
N GLY A 61 -5.57 -25.18 -23.03
CA GLY A 61 -4.38 -26.03 -23.24
C GLY A 61 -3.37 -25.99 -22.07
N LEU A 62 -2.60 -27.09 -21.92
CA LEU A 62 -1.69 -27.31 -20.78
C LEU A 62 -0.70 -26.16 -20.54
N ALA A 63 -0.06 -25.64 -21.58
CA ALA A 63 0.90 -24.53 -21.43
C ALA A 63 0.26 -23.28 -20.81
N THR A 64 -0.98 -22.97 -21.20
CA THR A 64 -1.76 -21.85 -20.65
C THR A 64 -2.18 -22.14 -19.19
N LYS A 65 -2.60 -23.37 -18.86
CA LYS A 65 -2.84 -23.81 -17.47
C LYS A 65 -1.60 -23.59 -16.58
N LEU A 66 -0.41 -23.93 -17.06
CA LEU A 66 0.85 -23.75 -16.33
C LEU A 66 1.26 -22.28 -16.16
N ILE A 67 1.17 -21.46 -17.20
CA ILE A 67 1.47 -20.01 -17.13
C ILE A 67 0.53 -19.32 -16.13
N LEU A 68 -0.77 -19.65 -16.15
CA LEU A 68 -1.75 -19.13 -15.20
C LEU A 68 -1.50 -19.62 -13.76
N SER A 69 -0.93 -20.81 -13.60
CA SER A 69 -0.56 -21.38 -12.29
C SER A 69 0.64 -20.69 -11.62
N LEU A 70 1.33 -19.78 -12.32
CA LEU A 70 2.31 -18.88 -11.71
C LEU A 70 1.65 -17.78 -10.85
N ILE A 71 0.34 -17.55 -11.00
CA ILE A 71 -0.44 -16.71 -10.08
C ILE A 71 -0.90 -17.62 -8.92
N PRO A 72 -0.45 -17.40 -7.66
CA PRO A 72 -0.65 -18.38 -6.58
C PRO A 72 -2.12 -18.71 -6.26
N SER A 73 -3.03 -17.75 -6.43
CA SER A 73 -4.48 -17.97 -6.28
C SER A 73 -5.05 -18.93 -7.31
N VAL A 74 -4.66 -18.78 -8.58
CA VAL A 74 -5.12 -19.60 -9.70
C VAL A 74 -4.46 -20.99 -9.65
N GLY A 75 -3.17 -21.07 -9.31
CA GLY A 75 -2.48 -22.34 -9.04
C GLY A 75 -3.14 -23.12 -7.89
N MET A 76 -3.42 -22.46 -6.77
CA MET A 76 -4.14 -23.10 -5.64
C MET A 76 -5.58 -23.50 -6.02
N GLY A 77 -6.26 -22.72 -6.85
CA GLY A 77 -7.59 -23.06 -7.37
C GLY A 77 -7.58 -24.33 -8.23
N PHE A 78 -6.70 -24.39 -9.24
CA PHE A 78 -6.53 -25.60 -10.06
C PHE A 78 -6.08 -26.80 -9.21
N ALA A 79 -5.19 -26.63 -8.24
CA ALA A 79 -4.83 -27.67 -7.29
C ALA A 79 -6.05 -28.18 -6.50
N GLY A 80 -6.88 -27.27 -5.97
CA GLY A 80 -8.12 -27.61 -5.25
C GLY A 80 -9.12 -28.41 -6.08
N MET A 81 -9.27 -28.09 -7.36
CA MET A 81 -10.12 -28.84 -8.27
C MET A 81 -9.51 -30.20 -8.66
N LEU A 82 -8.19 -30.31 -8.81
CA LEU A 82 -7.52 -31.62 -8.96
C LEU A 82 -7.70 -32.49 -7.71
N VAL A 83 -7.66 -31.92 -6.50
CA VAL A 83 -8.01 -32.62 -5.25
C VAL A 83 -9.42 -33.20 -5.36
N GLY A 84 -10.40 -32.38 -5.77
CA GLY A 84 -11.79 -32.82 -5.95
C GLY A 84 -11.94 -33.98 -6.94
N LYS A 85 -11.17 -34.00 -8.04
CA LYS A 85 -11.16 -35.12 -9.01
C LYS A 85 -10.57 -36.41 -8.43
N PHE A 86 -9.52 -36.33 -7.59
CA PHE A 86 -8.96 -37.49 -6.90
C PHE A 86 -9.86 -38.01 -5.76
N GLU A 87 -10.54 -37.11 -5.05
CA GLU A 87 -11.49 -37.44 -3.98
C GLU A 87 -12.76 -38.10 -4.55
N GLY A 88 -13.29 -37.57 -5.66
CA GLY A 88 -14.43 -38.16 -6.38
C GLY A 88 -14.15 -39.55 -6.97
N ARG A 89 -12.88 -39.93 -7.12
CA ARG A 89 -12.43 -41.29 -7.48
C ARG A 89 -12.21 -42.20 -6.26
N GLY A 90 -12.41 -41.71 -5.03
CA GLY A 90 -12.16 -42.45 -3.79
C GLY A 90 -10.68 -42.73 -3.46
N LEU A 91 -9.74 -42.18 -4.25
CA LEU A 91 -8.30 -42.41 -4.09
C LEU A 91 -7.64 -41.40 -3.13
N GLY A 92 -8.20 -40.19 -3.07
CA GLY A 92 -7.56 -39.04 -2.42
C GLY A 92 -6.22 -38.65 -3.04
N ILE A 93 -5.51 -37.70 -2.44
CA ILE A 93 -4.14 -37.37 -2.85
C ILE A 93 -3.13 -38.19 -2.04
N GLN A 94 -2.18 -38.77 -2.75
CA GLN A 94 -1.10 -39.59 -2.20
C GLN A 94 0.22 -39.23 -2.91
N PHE A 95 1.37 -39.44 -2.26
CA PHE A 95 2.67 -39.20 -2.90
C PHE A 95 2.90 -40.07 -4.15
N SER A 96 2.23 -41.22 -4.22
CA SER A 96 2.18 -42.13 -5.38
C SER A 96 1.45 -41.56 -6.59
N ASN A 97 0.37 -40.77 -6.41
CA ASN A 97 -0.46 -40.26 -7.51
C ASN A 97 -0.15 -38.81 -7.92
N LEU A 98 0.81 -38.15 -7.26
CA LEU A 98 1.19 -36.75 -7.51
C LEU A 98 1.60 -36.43 -8.97
N PHE A 99 2.19 -37.42 -9.65
CA PHE A 99 2.67 -37.34 -11.03
C PHE A 99 1.64 -37.86 -12.06
N VAL A 100 0.53 -38.42 -11.61
CA VAL A 100 -0.52 -39.01 -12.45
C VAL A 100 -1.57 -37.93 -12.77
N PRO A 101 -2.12 -37.88 -14.00
CA PRO A 101 -3.20 -36.94 -14.33
C PRO A 101 -4.51 -37.30 -13.63
N ALA A 102 -5.27 -36.29 -13.20
CA ALA A 102 -6.54 -36.48 -12.48
C ALA A 102 -7.75 -36.85 -13.39
N SER A 103 -7.59 -36.79 -14.72
CA SER A 103 -8.51 -37.32 -15.75
C SER A 103 -7.67 -37.99 -16.83
N GLN A 104 -8.20 -38.96 -17.58
CA GLN A 104 -7.51 -39.45 -18.78
C GLN A 104 -7.43 -38.36 -19.86
N ASP A 105 -8.43 -37.46 -19.90
CA ASP A 105 -8.57 -36.39 -20.89
C ASP A 105 -7.80 -35.09 -20.55
N ASP A 106 -7.03 -35.04 -19.44
CA ASP A 106 -6.31 -33.82 -19.04
C ASP A 106 -4.91 -34.07 -18.45
N ASN A 107 -3.90 -33.53 -19.13
CA ASN A 107 -2.48 -33.71 -18.82
C ASN A 107 -1.97 -32.89 -17.61
N LEU A 108 -2.82 -32.14 -16.91
CA LEU A 108 -2.40 -31.34 -15.74
C LEU A 108 -2.24 -32.21 -14.47
N CYS A 109 -1.04 -32.72 -14.23
CA CYS A 109 -0.67 -33.38 -12.98
C CYS A 109 -0.43 -32.37 -11.83
N LEU A 110 -0.77 -32.77 -10.59
CA LEU A 110 -0.66 -31.92 -9.40
C LEU A 110 0.79 -31.47 -9.12
N PHE A 111 1.78 -32.33 -9.42
CA PHE A 111 3.21 -31.99 -9.34
C PHE A 111 3.57 -30.70 -10.10
N TYR A 112 3.07 -30.53 -11.33
CA TYR A 112 3.40 -29.34 -12.14
C TYR A 112 2.87 -28.04 -11.51
N VAL A 113 1.69 -28.09 -10.90
CA VAL A 113 1.08 -26.94 -10.21
C VAL A 113 1.92 -26.55 -8.99
N ILE A 114 2.40 -27.54 -8.22
CA ILE A 114 3.31 -27.32 -7.08
C ILE A 114 4.63 -26.68 -7.54
N VAL A 115 5.23 -27.17 -8.64
CA VAL A 115 6.45 -26.59 -9.21
C VAL A 115 6.22 -25.15 -9.67
N CYS A 116 5.10 -24.84 -10.33
CA CYS A 116 4.74 -23.47 -10.71
C CYS A 116 4.61 -22.54 -9.49
N MET A 117 3.98 -23.00 -8.41
CA MET A 117 3.87 -22.23 -7.17
C MET A 117 5.24 -21.98 -6.52
N LEU A 118 6.15 -22.96 -6.49
CA LEU A 118 7.53 -22.79 -6.00
C LEU A 118 8.35 -21.82 -6.87
N CYS A 119 8.20 -21.88 -8.20
CA CYS A 119 8.81 -20.92 -9.11
C CYS A 119 8.30 -19.49 -8.87
N SER A 120 6.99 -19.33 -8.67
CA SER A 120 6.39 -18.02 -8.36
C SER A 120 6.93 -17.46 -7.05
N ALA A 121 7.01 -18.28 -5.99
CA ALA A 121 7.54 -17.88 -4.68
C ALA A 121 9.00 -17.36 -4.78
N LYS A 122 9.86 -18.04 -5.56
CA LYS A 122 11.24 -17.58 -5.82
C LYS A 122 11.26 -16.24 -6.57
N GLY A 123 10.42 -16.08 -7.60
CA GLY A 123 10.30 -14.84 -8.37
C GLY A 123 9.85 -13.65 -7.51
N PHE A 124 8.84 -13.86 -6.66
CA PHE A 124 8.35 -12.82 -5.75
C PHE A 124 9.34 -12.49 -4.61
N LEU A 125 10.11 -13.47 -4.11
CA LEU A 125 11.18 -13.21 -3.14
C LEU A 125 12.30 -12.34 -3.74
N MET A 126 12.67 -12.60 -4.99
CA MET A 126 13.60 -11.73 -5.74
C MET A 126 13.03 -10.32 -5.97
N LEU A 127 11.73 -10.21 -6.28
CA LEU A 127 11.05 -8.92 -6.41
C LEU A 127 11.04 -8.15 -5.08
N ALA A 128 10.82 -8.81 -3.94
CA ALA A 128 10.84 -8.17 -2.62
C ALA A 128 12.23 -7.57 -2.31
N PHE A 129 13.30 -8.33 -2.53
CA PHE A 129 14.69 -7.85 -2.36
C PHE A 129 15.03 -6.69 -3.32
N TYR A 130 14.55 -6.73 -4.56
CA TYR A 130 14.72 -5.65 -5.52
C TYR A 130 13.99 -4.37 -5.08
N VAL A 131 12.72 -4.48 -4.66
CA VAL A 131 11.92 -3.32 -4.24
C VAL A 131 12.51 -2.67 -2.98
N ASP A 132 12.97 -3.45 -2.01
CA ASP A 132 13.62 -2.91 -0.80
C ASP A 132 14.96 -2.21 -1.15
N SER A 133 15.73 -2.77 -2.08
CA SER A 133 16.97 -2.14 -2.58
C SER A 133 16.76 -0.80 -3.31
N VAL A 134 15.60 -0.59 -3.93
CA VAL A 134 15.28 0.62 -4.72
C VAL A 134 14.46 1.64 -3.92
N TRP A 135 13.56 1.17 -3.05
CA TRP A 135 12.69 1.99 -2.20
C TRP A 135 12.74 1.56 -0.72
N PRO A 136 13.90 1.66 -0.04
CA PRO A 136 14.06 1.30 1.38
C PRO A 136 13.26 2.19 2.35
N GLY A 137 12.56 3.21 1.82
CA GLY A 137 11.67 4.08 2.59
C GLY A 137 12.39 5.33 3.11
N PRO A 138 12.14 5.77 4.35
CA PRO A 138 12.74 6.99 4.90
C PRO A 138 14.19 6.81 5.37
N PHE A 139 14.68 5.58 5.49
CA PHE A 139 16.04 5.27 5.94
C PHE A 139 16.75 4.39 4.91
N GLY A 140 18.03 4.70 4.62
CA GLY A 140 18.84 4.00 3.62
C GLY A 140 18.99 4.76 2.30
N VAL A 141 20.00 4.37 1.51
CA VAL A 141 20.31 4.96 0.21
C VAL A 141 19.65 4.12 -0.89
N SER A 142 18.68 4.69 -1.61
CA SER A 142 18.02 4.05 -2.75
C SER A 142 19.01 3.80 -3.89
N LYS A 143 19.07 2.55 -4.37
CA LYS A 143 19.82 2.21 -5.60
C LYS A 143 19.03 2.67 -6.83
N PRO A 144 19.70 3.00 -7.95
CA PRO A 144 19.01 3.40 -9.18
C PRO A 144 18.09 2.28 -9.70
N CYS A 145 16.88 2.64 -10.12
CA CYS A 145 15.87 1.68 -10.58
C CYS A 145 16.18 1.17 -11.99
N MET A 146 17.06 0.16 -12.09
CA MET A 146 17.48 -0.44 -13.36
C MET A 146 16.31 -1.08 -14.13
N PHE A 147 15.29 -1.58 -13.44
CA PHE A 147 14.13 -2.30 -13.99
C PHE A 147 13.42 -1.55 -15.14
N LEU A 148 13.34 -0.22 -15.10
CA LEU A 148 12.66 0.56 -16.15
C LEU A 148 13.41 0.51 -17.50
N SER A 149 14.74 0.36 -17.48
CA SER A 149 15.57 0.18 -18.69
C SER A 149 15.45 -1.23 -19.27
N ILE A 150 15.27 -2.24 -18.41
CA ILE A 150 15.06 -3.63 -18.80
C ILE A 150 13.65 -3.80 -19.40
N LEU A 151 12.62 -3.24 -18.76
CA LEU A 151 11.25 -3.34 -19.24
C LEU A 151 11.04 -2.61 -20.58
N THR A 152 11.68 -1.46 -20.80
CA THR A 152 11.67 -0.77 -22.10
C THR A 152 12.46 -1.49 -23.20
N THR A 153 13.36 -2.41 -22.83
CA THR A 153 14.02 -3.32 -23.77
C THR A 153 13.10 -4.52 -24.09
N ILE A 154 12.49 -5.14 -23.08
CA ILE A 154 11.58 -6.29 -23.26
C ILE A 154 10.29 -5.90 -24.03
N CYS A 155 9.71 -4.72 -23.74
CA CYS A 155 8.57 -4.20 -24.48
C CYS A 155 8.90 -3.76 -25.93
N ARG A 156 10.18 -3.77 -26.33
CA ARG A 156 10.59 -3.63 -27.74
C ARG A 156 10.75 -4.98 -28.46
N THR A 157 10.85 -6.09 -27.72
CA THR A 157 11.06 -7.44 -28.29
C THR A 157 9.84 -8.34 -28.25
N VAL A 158 8.78 -7.98 -27.50
CA VAL A 158 7.53 -8.77 -27.39
C VAL A 158 6.35 -7.99 -28.00
N PRO A 159 5.71 -8.47 -29.09
CA PRO A 159 4.55 -7.82 -29.67
C PRO A 159 3.30 -7.96 -28.79
N VAL A 160 2.61 -6.86 -28.54
CA VAL A 160 1.54 -6.74 -27.52
C VAL A 160 0.21 -7.43 -27.92
N GLY A 161 0.12 -8.03 -29.12
CA GLY A 161 -1.11 -8.63 -29.64
C GLY A 161 -1.63 -9.85 -28.87
N PHE A 162 -0.75 -10.62 -28.22
CA PHE A 162 -1.07 -11.98 -27.75
C PHE A 162 -2.12 -12.07 -26.63
N VAL A 163 -2.38 -10.98 -25.89
CA VAL A 163 -3.34 -10.98 -24.76
C VAL A 163 -4.73 -10.46 -25.15
N LEU A 164 -4.83 -9.49 -26.07
CA LEU A 164 -6.15 -8.96 -26.47
C LEU A 164 -6.86 -9.84 -27.51
N GLN A 165 -6.13 -10.56 -28.36
CA GLN A 165 -6.72 -11.27 -29.50
C GLN A 165 -7.59 -12.49 -29.10
N TYR A 166 -7.44 -13.00 -27.87
CA TYR A 166 -8.27 -14.10 -27.34
C TYR A 166 -9.67 -13.67 -26.89
N LEU A 167 -9.89 -12.38 -26.57
CA LEU A 167 -11.18 -11.88 -26.07
C LEU A 167 -12.17 -11.47 -27.17
N CYS A 168 -11.81 -11.63 -28.45
CA CYS A 168 -12.62 -11.21 -29.61
C CYS A 168 -12.58 -12.21 -30.78
N ARG A 169 -12.91 -13.48 -30.52
CA ARG A 169 -13.38 -14.41 -31.58
C ARG A 169 -14.90 -14.50 -31.57
N ARG A 170 -15.56 -13.85 -32.53
CA ARG A 170 -16.90 -14.27 -33.00
C ARG A 170 -16.75 -15.62 -33.74
N LYS A 171 -17.79 -16.46 -33.72
CA LYS A 171 -17.85 -17.65 -34.59
C LYS A 171 -17.71 -17.22 -36.05
N PRO A 172 -16.79 -17.80 -36.86
CA PRO A 172 -16.91 -17.75 -38.31
C PRO A 172 -18.08 -18.64 -38.76
N SER A 173 -18.69 -18.30 -39.89
CA SER A 173 -19.84 -19.03 -40.44
C SER A 173 -19.59 -19.35 -41.91
N ALA A 174 -19.91 -20.60 -42.29
CA ALA A 174 -19.74 -21.23 -43.61
C ALA A 174 -18.27 -21.44 -44.09
N PRO A 175 -18.00 -22.53 -44.84
CA PRO A 175 -16.76 -22.71 -45.58
C PRO A 175 -16.79 -21.95 -46.91
N VAL A 176 -15.61 -21.61 -47.44
CA VAL A 176 -15.41 -21.12 -48.81
C VAL A 176 -14.54 -22.13 -49.55
N VAL A 177 -14.83 -22.33 -50.83
CA VAL A 177 -14.13 -23.28 -51.71
C VAL A 177 -12.67 -22.88 -51.92
N LEU A 178 -11.78 -23.87 -51.98
CA LEU A 178 -10.44 -23.73 -52.52
C LEU A 178 -10.47 -24.20 -53.97
N ASP A 179 -10.11 -23.33 -54.91
CA ASP A 179 -9.53 -23.72 -56.19
C ASP A 179 -8.02 -23.49 -56.13
N SER A 180 -7.27 -24.34 -56.82
CA SER A 180 -5.86 -24.12 -57.10
C SER A 180 -5.71 -23.25 -58.36
N ASP A 181 -4.58 -22.56 -58.51
CA ASP A 181 -3.58 -23.02 -59.48
C ASP A 181 -2.26 -22.22 -59.49
N GLU A 182 -1.22 -23.00 -59.76
CA GLU A 182 -0.03 -22.73 -60.57
C GLU A 182 0.92 -21.51 -60.39
N THR A 183 2.20 -21.91 -60.45
CA THR A 183 3.36 -21.28 -61.10
C THR A 183 4.34 -20.40 -60.33
N TYR A 184 5.60 -20.60 -60.74
CA TYR A 184 6.83 -20.00 -60.26
C TYR A 184 7.07 -18.65 -60.94
N ASP A 185 7.92 -17.80 -60.35
CA ASP A 185 9.25 -17.63 -60.95
C ASP A 185 10.33 -17.20 -59.95
N ASN A 186 11.59 -17.47 -60.29
CA ASN A 186 12.78 -16.98 -59.57
C ASN A 186 13.60 -16.08 -60.49
N THR A 187 14.08 -14.93 -60.02
CA THR A 187 15.21 -14.27 -60.68
C THR A 187 16.05 -13.45 -59.70
N LEU A 188 17.37 -13.61 -59.78
CA LEU A 188 18.33 -12.66 -59.22
C LEU A 188 18.54 -11.50 -60.21
N LEU A 189 19.02 -10.36 -59.70
CA LEU A 189 20.26 -9.65 -60.07
C LEU A 189 20.18 -8.20 -59.49
N LEU A 190 21.11 -7.69 -58.68
CA LEU A 190 22.52 -7.29 -58.88
C LEU A 190 22.71 -5.90 -59.56
N GLY A 191 23.27 -4.93 -58.82
CA GLY A 191 23.82 -3.64 -59.32
C GLY A 191 22.77 -2.56 -59.66
N GLU A 192 22.97 -1.26 -59.44
CA GLU A 192 24.22 -0.49 -59.46
C GLU A 192 24.16 0.80 -58.60
N SER A 193 25.22 1.62 -58.68
CA SER A 193 25.45 2.85 -57.91
C SER A 193 24.93 4.13 -58.56
N GLY A 194 24.48 5.11 -57.75
CA GLY A 194 24.20 6.48 -58.20
C GLY A 194 24.37 7.52 -57.09
N HIS A 195 25.36 8.40 -57.21
CA HIS A 195 25.60 9.53 -56.29
C HIS A 195 24.65 10.70 -56.59
N LEU A 196 24.18 11.40 -55.55
CA LEU A 196 24.13 12.87 -55.56
C LEU A 196 24.21 13.42 -54.12
N ASP A 197 24.93 14.52 -53.95
CA ASP A 197 25.21 15.12 -52.64
C ASP A 197 24.09 16.07 -52.17
N TYR A 198 24.00 16.30 -50.85
CA TYR A 198 24.46 17.59 -50.30
C TYR A 198 24.77 17.56 -48.80
N HIS A 199 25.97 18.07 -48.47
CA HIS A 199 26.43 18.49 -47.14
C HIS A 199 25.44 19.49 -46.47
N HIS A 200 25.33 19.70 -45.14
CA HIS A 200 26.13 19.32 -43.97
C HIS A 200 25.34 19.68 -42.65
N LYS A 201 25.81 19.98 -41.42
CA LYS A 201 27.14 20.21 -40.75
C LYS A 201 26.96 20.05 -39.21
N ARG A 202 27.73 19.20 -38.50
CA ARG A 202 28.15 19.46 -37.09
C ARG A 202 29.38 18.63 -36.69
N LYS A 203 30.38 19.27 -36.08
CA LYS A 203 31.74 18.73 -35.91
C LYS A 203 32.00 18.12 -34.51
N ARG A 204 32.72 17.01 -34.50
CA ARG A 204 33.79 16.66 -33.54
C ARG A 204 35.15 16.77 -34.28
N PRO A 205 36.32 16.44 -33.70
CA PRO A 205 36.76 16.43 -32.29
C PRO A 205 37.98 17.38 -32.12
N LYS A 206 38.74 17.23 -31.02
CA LYS A 206 40.18 16.91 -31.13
C LYS A 206 40.71 16.23 -29.86
N LEU A 207 41.36 15.08 -30.05
CA LEU A 207 42.37 14.51 -29.15
C LEU A 207 43.69 14.50 -29.94
N VAL A 208 44.80 14.81 -29.27
CA VAL A 208 46.20 14.56 -29.69
C VAL A 208 46.99 14.33 -28.39
N GLY A 209 48.12 13.61 -28.42
CA GLY A 209 49.00 13.48 -27.26
C GLY A 209 50.31 12.71 -27.54
N ARG A 210 50.99 12.34 -26.45
CA ARG A 210 52.13 11.39 -26.33
C ARG A 210 53.54 11.87 -26.76
N ALA A 211 54.35 12.18 -25.74
CA ALA A 211 55.78 11.84 -25.57
C ALA A 211 56.00 11.74 -24.02
N VAL A 212 56.57 10.68 -23.42
CA VAL A 212 57.96 10.16 -23.46
C VAL A 212 58.96 11.13 -22.80
N GLY A 213 59.53 10.71 -21.66
CA GLY A 213 60.53 11.44 -20.87
C GLY A 213 60.84 10.71 -19.54
N SER A 214 62.10 10.67 -19.13
CA SER A 214 62.69 9.76 -18.14
C SER A 214 62.93 10.34 -16.73
N ASP A 215 62.77 9.48 -15.73
CA ASP A 215 63.62 9.28 -14.53
C ASP A 215 63.92 10.39 -13.49
N TYR A 216 64.37 9.85 -12.34
CA TYR A 216 65.03 10.44 -11.17
C TYR A 216 64.23 11.21 -10.11
N SER A 217 64.68 10.97 -8.88
CA SER A 217 64.20 11.48 -7.60
C SER A 217 65.14 12.57 -7.09
N GLU A 218 64.63 13.58 -6.36
CA GLU A 218 65.35 14.10 -5.19
C GLU A 218 64.51 14.96 -4.24
N LEU A 219 64.98 14.98 -2.99
CA LEU A 219 64.70 15.88 -1.88
C LEU A 219 66.09 16.29 -1.34
N PRO A 220 66.26 17.39 -0.57
CA PRO A 220 65.39 18.54 -0.32
C PRO A 220 66.13 19.89 -0.52
N SER A 221 65.48 21.05 -0.28
CA SER A 221 66.20 22.26 0.12
C SER A 221 65.34 23.26 0.91
N VAL A 222 65.96 23.95 1.87
CA VAL A 222 65.40 25.08 2.63
C VAL A 222 66.42 26.22 2.59
N PRO A 223 65.99 27.45 2.29
CA PRO A 223 66.61 28.61 2.93
C PRO A 223 65.60 29.63 3.50
N ARG A 224 65.75 29.87 4.81
CA ARG A 224 65.88 31.20 5.46
C ARG A 224 64.99 32.37 5.02
N SER A 225 64.04 32.70 5.91
CA SER A 225 63.98 33.97 6.67
C SER A 225 64.43 35.29 6.01
N THR A 226 63.46 36.18 5.80
CA THR A 226 63.58 37.62 6.06
C THR A 226 62.35 38.07 6.84
N GLU A 227 62.54 38.82 7.93
CA GLU A 227 61.47 39.52 8.64
C GLU A 227 61.25 40.88 7.98
N GLU A 228 59.99 41.31 7.80
CA GLU A 228 59.62 42.73 7.76
C GLU A 228 58.11 42.88 7.96
N ASP A 229 57.69 43.83 8.80
CA ASP A 229 56.30 43.99 9.23
C ASP A 229 55.44 44.77 8.21
N SER A 230 54.32 44.18 7.78
CA SER A 230 53.14 44.94 7.36
C SER A 230 51.86 44.11 7.46
N ILE A 231 50.80 44.69 8.03
CA ILE A 231 49.52 44.01 8.29
C ILE A 231 48.45 44.44 7.27
N PRO A 232 47.98 43.53 6.41
CA PRO A 232 46.65 43.58 5.83
C PRO A 232 45.77 42.45 6.40
N TYR A 233 44.70 42.82 7.12
CA TYR A 233 43.78 41.84 7.73
C TYR A 233 42.97 41.05 6.67
N SER A 234 43.29 39.77 6.48
CA SER A 234 42.43 38.82 5.73
C SER A 234 41.74 37.82 6.65
N PHE A 235 40.51 38.11 7.07
CA PHE A 235 39.75 37.29 8.04
C PHE A 235 39.15 36.02 7.40
N SER A 236 40.00 35.09 6.93
CA SER A 236 39.60 33.87 6.21
C SER A 236 39.96 32.54 6.92
N SER A 237 40.79 32.58 7.97
CA SER A 237 41.15 31.39 8.75
C SER A 237 40.02 30.97 9.70
N THR A 238 39.52 29.74 9.60
CA THR A 238 38.59 29.16 10.59
C THR A 238 39.20 29.25 11.99
N VAL A 239 38.49 29.85 12.95
CA VAL A 239 39.00 30.00 14.32
C VAL A 239 39.05 28.65 15.01
N ARG A 240 40.26 28.17 15.32
CA ARG A 240 40.49 26.89 16.00
C ARG A 240 41.42 27.07 17.19
N GLU A 241 41.01 26.49 18.30
CA GLU A 241 41.88 26.15 19.43
C GLU A 241 42.80 24.97 19.02
N PRO A 242 44.08 24.93 19.43
CA PRO A 242 44.97 23.80 19.17
C PRO A 242 44.39 22.47 19.68
N GLU A 243 44.84 21.35 19.11
CA GLU A 243 44.35 20.03 19.49
C GLU A 243 44.99 19.55 20.81
N PRO A 244 44.21 18.85 21.68
CA PRO A 244 44.71 18.42 22.99
C PRO A 244 45.79 17.35 22.87
N VAL A 245 46.97 17.63 23.43
CA VAL A 245 48.12 16.71 23.41
C VAL A 245 47.83 15.49 24.28
N GLY A 246 48.10 14.29 23.75
CA GLY A 246 48.01 13.02 24.49
C GLY A 246 46.64 12.32 24.48
N LEU A 247 45.60 12.89 23.85
CA LEU A 247 44.32 12.19 23.68
C LEU A 247 44.22 11.44 22.35
N ALA A 248 43.65 10.23 22.38
CA ALA A 248 43.39 9.44 21.18
C ALA A 248 42.21 10.01 20.36
N ILE A 249 42.33 10.06 19.04
CA ILE A 249 41.27 10.51 18.13
C ILE A 249 40.24 9.39 17.95
N GLY A 250 38.99 9.63 18.35
CA GLY A 250 37.88 8.70 18.16
C GLY A 250 37.12 8.89 16.84
N ILE A 251 37.00 10.13 16.37
CA ILE A 251 36.50 10.45 15.02
C ILE A 251 37.41 11.50 14.37
N SER A 252 37.90 11.25 13.16
CA SER A 252 38.55 12.25 12.31
C SER A 252 37.68 12.52 11.08
N VAL A 253 37.23 13.76 10.90
CA VAL A 253 36.41 14.19 9.76
C VAL A 253 37.29 14.96 8.78
N GLN A 254 37.31 14.55 7.49
CA GLN A 254 38.27 15.08 6.50
C GLN A 254 37.55 15.58 5.23
N LYS A 255 37.44 16.91 5.10
CA LYS A 255 36.82 17.63 3.96
C LYS A 255 35.41 17.11 3.60
N LEU A 256 34.68 16.60 4.59
CA LEU A 256 33.39 15.91 4.42
C LEU A 256 32.35 16.87 3.83
N THR A 257 31.73 16.47 2.72
CA THR A 257 30.88 17.32 1.88
C THR A 257 29.63 16.59 1.44
N LYS A 258 28.46 17.24 1.54
CA LYS A 258 27.16 16.70 1.10
C LYS A 258 26.39 17.71 0.25
N VAL A 259 25.99 17.25 -0.93
CA VAL A 259 25.17 18.01 -1.88
C VAL A 259 23.91 17.21 -2.19
N TYR A 260 22.74 17.87 -2.15
CA TYR A 260 21.46 17.31 -2.55
C TYR A 260 20.98 17.97 -3.84
N SER A 261 20.93 17.20 -4.92
CA SER A 261 20.43 17.62 -6.23
C SER A 261 18.98 17.21 -6.43
N SER A 262 18.10 18.14 -6.81
CA SER A 262 16.67 17.88 -7.07
C SER A 262 16.16 18.74 -8.22
N LYS A 263 15.83 18.09 -9.36
CA LYS A 263 15.23 18.65 -10.59
C LYS A 263 15.58 20.13 -10.86
N GLY A 264 16.84 20.40 -11.15
CA GLY A 264 17.37 21.72 -11.51
C GLY A 264 18.12 22.44 -10.39
N ASN A 265 17.69 22.28 -9.13
CA ASN A 265 18.36 22.92 -7.99
C ASN A 265 19.34 21.98 -7.28
N SER A 266 20.48 22.53 -6.88
CA SER A 266 21.51 21.84 -6.09
C SER A 266 21.71 22.58 -4.78
N LYS A 267 21.44 21.93 -3.64
CA LYS A 267 21.67 22.51 -2.31
C LYS A 267 22.85 21.80 -1.64
N ILE A 268 23.92 22.55 -1.40
CA ILE A 268 25.01 22.14 -0.50
C ILE A 268 24.45 22.18 0.93
N ALA A 269 24.58 21.07 1.65
CA ALA A 269 24.13 20.93 3.04
C ALA A 269 25.30 20.85 4.03
N VAL A 270 26.45 20.35 3.59
CA VAL A 270 27.71 20.34 4.34
C VAL A 270 28.85 20.60 3.34
N SER A 271 29.76 21.50 3.67
CA SER A 271 30.80 22.02 2.76
C SER A 271 32.20 21.87 3.38
N SER A 272 32.92 20.82 2.98
CA SER A 272 34.33 20.58 3.37
C SER A 272 34.60 20.59 4.88
N LEU A 273 33.67 20.04 5.66
CA LEU A 273 33.79 19.94 7.12
C LEU A 273 35.04 19.13 7.50
N THR A 274 35.88 19.69 8.38
CA THR A 274 37.12 19.07 8.86
C THR A 274 37.31 19.35 10.35
N MET A 275 37.29 18.31 11.18
CA MET A 275 37.45 18.39 12.64
C MET A 275 37.81 17.02 13.23
N ASN A 276 38.59 17.00 14.32
CA ASN A 276 38.93 15.80 15.09
C ASN A 276 38.19 15.80 16.45
N LEU A 277 37.73 14.63 16.88
CA LEU A 277 37.06 14.39 18.16
C LEU A 277 37.84 13.36 18.97
N PHE A 278 37.94 13.58 20.27
CA PHE A 278 38.89 12.88 21.14
C PHE A 278 38.19 12.00 22.17
N ARG A 279 38.80 10.84 22.47
CA ARG A 279 38.34 9.93 23.51
C ARG A 279 38.53 10.57 24.90
N GLY A 280 37.55 10.40 25.78
CA GLY A 280 37.47 11.07 27.08
C GLY A 280 36.72 12.41 27.05
N GLN A 281 36.36 12.92 25.85
CA GLN A 281 35.72 14.22 25.68
C GLN A 281 34.31 14.13 25.09
N ILE A 282 33.47 15.10 25.48
CA ILE A 282 32.21 15.42 24.81
C ILE A 282 32.46 16.58 23.84
N THR A 283 32.28 16.33 22.54
CA THR A 283 32.27 17.38 21.50
C THR A 283 30.82 17.76 21.18
N VAL A 284 30.49 19.04 21.27
CA VAL A 284 29.15 19.55 20.96
C VAL A 284 29.15 20.28 19.62
N LEU A 285 28.36 19.80 18.65
CA LEU A 285 28.12 20.44 17.37
C LEU A 285 26.90 21.37 17.47
N LEU A 286 27.16 22.65 17.68
CA LEU A 286 26.18 23.73 17.80
C LEU A 286 25.90 24.36 16.44
N GLY A 287 24.65 24.76 16.19
CA GLY A 287 24.26 25.39 14.93
C GLY A 287 22.76 25.64 14.81
N HIS A 288 22.40 26.63 14.00
CA HIS A 288 21.00 26.96 13.71
C HIS A 288 20.26 25.80 13.01
N ASN A 289 18.93 25.85 12.99
CA ASN A 289 18.14 24.87 12.24
C ASN A 289 18.41 25.02 10.74
N GLY A 290 18.77 23.91 10.08
CA GLY A 290 19.25 23.89 8.70
C GLY A 290 20.75 24.11 8.51
N ALA A 291 21.55 24.32 9.56
CA ALA A 291 23.01 24.55 9.47
C ALA A 291 23.83 23.36 8.92
N GLY A 292 23.25 22.15 8.92
CA GLY A 292 23.89 20.91 8.44
C GLY A 292 24.02 19.80 9.48
N LYS A 293 23.85 20.10 10.79
CA LYS A 293 24.04 19.19 11.95
C LYS A 293 23.67 17.72 11.69
N THR A 294 22.38 17.43 11.52
CA THR A 294 21.84 16.08 11.30
C THR A 294 22.29 15.45 9.97
N THR A 295 22.62 16.24 8.94
CA THR A 295 23.21 15.71 7.70
C THR A 295 24.66 15.24 7.93
N THR A 296 25.42 15.93 8.78
CA THR A 296 26.74 15.45 9.23
C THR A 296 26.62 14.12 9.97
N LEU A 297 25.71 14.03 10.96
CA LEU A 297 25.52 12.78 11.72
C LEU A 297 25.03 11.62 10.83
N ALA A 298 24.14 11.89 9.86
CA ALA A 298 23.68 10.90 8.90
C ALA A 298 24.80 10.40 7.94
N MET A 299 25.87 11.17 7.73
CA MET A 299 27.07 10.67 7.04
C MET A 299 27.94 9.82 7.95
N LEU A 300 28.19 10.26 9.19
CA LEU A 300 29.02 9.53 10.17
C LEU A 300 28.44 8.16 10.56
N THR A 301 27.12 8.03 10.61
CA THR A 301 26.40 6.75 10.85
C THR A 301 26.26 5.87 9.59
N GLY A 302 26.68 6.37 8.42
CA GLY A 302 26.50 5.68 7.14
C GLY A 302 25.04 5.55 6.68
N LEU A 303 24.15 6.44 7.12
CA LEU A 303 22.78 6.55 6.60
C LEU A 303 22.78 7.19 5.19
N PHE A 304 23.69 8.14 4.95
CA PHE A 304 23.93 8.74 3.65
C PHE A 304 25.43 8.70 3.29
N ALA A 305 25.78 8.17 2.11
CA ALA A 305 27.14 8.28 1.59
C ALA A 305 27.54 9.77 1.36
N PRO A 306 28.77 10.19 1.70
CA PRO A 306 29.25 11.56 1.45
C PRO A 306 29.49 11.82 -0.04
N SER A 307 29.17 13.04 -0.49
CA SER A 307 29.38 13.47 -1.89
C SER A 307 30.86 13.66 -2.20
N SER A 308 31.65 14.14 -1.23
CA SER A 308 33.11 14.21 -1.28
C SER A 308 33.69 14.23 0.14
N GLY A 309 34.98 13.99 0.27
CA GLY A 309 35.66 13.76 1.56
C GLY A 309 35.32 12.42 2.20
N THR A 310 35.88 12.19 3.38
CA THR A 310 35.67 10.98 4.19
C THR A 310 35.69 11.28 5.69
N ALA A 311 35.43 10.27 6.51
CA ALA A 311 35.65 10.30 7.95
C ALA A 311 36.12 8.93 8.45
N PHE A 312 37.00 8.94 9.44
CA PHE A 312 37.48 7.75 10.14
C PHE A 312 36.84 7.69 11.52
N VAL A 313 36.25 6.56 11.89
CA VAL A 313 35.69 6.29 13.23
C VAL A 313 36.46 5.12 13.81
N ASN A 314 37.18 5.35 14.91
CA ASN A 314 38.06 4.38 15.56
C ASN A 314 39.06 3.69 14.60
N GLY A 315 39.51 4.39 13.55
CA GLY A 315 40.41 3.88 12.50
C GLY A 315 39.71 3.39 11.22
N HIS A 316 38.40 3.09 11.25
CA HIS A 316 37.64 2.57 10.11
C HIS A 316 37.05 3.71 9.26
N ASP A 317 37.20 3.65 7.93
CA ASP A 317 36.69 4.67 6.99
C ASP A 317 35.21 4.41 6.60
N ILE A 318 34.34 5.42 6.75
CA ILE A 318 32.89 5.32 6.52
C ILE A 318 32.48 4.96 5.07
N ARG A 319 33.39 5.04 4.10
CA ARG A 319 33.16 4.74 2.68
C ARG A 319 33.58 3.32 2.31
N THR A 320 34.64 2.78 2.92
CA THR A 320 35.20 1.46 2.58
C THR A 320 34.84 0.38 3.59
N ASP A 321 34.83 0.71 4.88
CA ASP A 321 34.49 -0.23 5.97
C ASP A 321 33.50 0.41 6.95
N ILE A 322 32.24 0.51 6.51
CA ILE A 322 31.12 0.85 7.39
C ILE A 322 30.74 -0.32 8.34
N GLY A 323 31.43 -1.46 8.27
CA GLY A 323 31.24 -2.61 9.15
C GLY A 323 31.85 -2.33 10.53
N GLY A 324 33.18 -2.20 10.61
CA GLY A 324 33.89 -1.92 11.87
C GLY A 324 33.48 -0.59 12.53
N VAL A 325 33.08 0.40 11.72
CA VAL A 325 32.44 1.63 12.21
C VAL A 325 31.18 1.30 13.04
N ARG A 326 30.32 0.39 12.57
CA ARG A 326 29.02 0.10 13.21
C ARG A 326 29.12 -0.78 14.44
N GLU A 327 30.14 -1.62 14.53
CA GLU A 327 30.40 -2.44 15.73
C GLU A 327 30.76 -1.54 16.93
N SER A 328 31.64 -0.56 16.72
CA SER A 328 32.14 0.34 17.76
C SER A 328 31.24 1.54 18.09
N LEU A 329 30.24 1.83 17.25
CA LEU A 329 29.38 3.02 17.32
C LEU A 329 28.07 2.80 18.12
N GLY A 330 27.69 3.81 18.90
CA GLY A 330 26.34 4.00 19.45
C GLY A 330 25.67 5.22 18.79
N PHE A 331 24.36 5.15 18.53
CA PHE A 331 23.61 6.26 17.95
C PHE A 331 22.24 6.43 18.61
N CYS A 332 21.94 7.65 19.05
CA CYS A 332 20.61 8.07 19.52
C CYS A 332 20.05 9.13 18.55
N PRO A 333 19.00 8.83 17.77
CA PRO A 333 18.38 9.78 16.83
C PRO A 333 17.51 10.85 17.54
N GLN A 334 17.06 11.89 16.84
CA GLN A 334 16.20 12.95 17.40
C GLN A 334 14.87 12.45 17.99
N PHE A 335 14.30 11.37 17.46
CA PHE A 335 13.04 10.76 17.92
C PHE A 335 13.28 9.33 18.41
N ASP A 336 12.71 8.96 19.56
CA ASP A 336 12.96 7.65 20.17
C ASP A 336 12.32 6.49 19.38
N ILE A 337 13.17 5.63 18.81
CA ILE A 337 12.75 4.48 18.00
C ILE A 337 12.56 3.26 18.92
N LEU A 338 11.46 3.27 19.67
CA LEU A 338 11.12 2.26 20.68
C LEU A 338 9.88 1.44 20.25
N PHE A 339 9.85 0.16 20.65
CA PHE A 339 8.73 -0.75 20.41
C PHE A 339 7.75 -0.73 21.60
N ASP A 340 6.54 -0.19 21.41
CA ASP A 340 5.51 -0.07 22.47
C ASP A 340 5.21 -1.38 23.22
N SER A 341 5.40 -2.52 22.55
CA SER A 341 5.01 -3.86 22.99
C SER A 341 6.06 -4.60 23.83
N LEU A 342 7.28 -4.07 23.96
CA LEU A 342 8.35 -4.68 24.76
C LEU A 342 8.62 -3.85 26.02
N THR A 343 9.28 -4.48 26.98
CA THR A 343 9.78 -3.83 28.20
C THR A 343 11.11 -3.10 27.98
N VAL A 344 11.52 -2.32 28.99
CA VAL A 344 12.84 -1.64 29.06
C VAL A 344 13.98 -2.66 28.96
N GLU A 345 13.86 -3.78 29.68
CA GLU A 345 14.86 -4.86 29.70
C GLU A 345 14.96 -5.59 28.36
N GLU A 346 13.83 -5.92 27.74
CA GLU A 346 13.81 -6.60 26.43
C GLU A 346 14.42 -5.74 25.31
N HIS A 347 14.35 -4.40 25.41
CA HIS A 347 15.06 -3.50 24.48
C HIS A 347 16.57 -3.61 24.63
N LEU A 348 17.08 -3.55 25.86
CA LEU A 348 18.52 -3.66 26.12
C LEU A 348 19.02 -5.08 25.77
N TYR A 349 18.24 -6.12 26.04
CA TYR A 349 18.55 -7.48 25.59
C TYR A 349 18.60 -7.59 24.06
N LEU A 350 17.62 -7.03 23.34
CA LEU A 350 17.59 -7.04 21.88
C LEU A 350 18.82 -6.33 21.28
N TYR A 351 19.08 -5.07 21.66
CA TYR A 351 20.18 -4.30 21.09
C TYR A 351 21.56 -4.78 21.55
N GLY A 352 21.70 -5.27 22.78
CA GLY A 352 22.93 -5.92 23.24
C GLY A 352 23.25 -7.20 22.45
N LYS A 353 22.23 -8.03 22.17
CA LYS A 353 22.39 -9.24 21.35
C LYS A 353 22.65 -8.95 19.87
N LEU A 354 22.07 -7.87 19.32
CA LEU A 354 22.40 -7.37 17.98
C LEU A 354 23.84 -6.84 17.89
N LYS A 355 24.43 -6.41 19.00
CA LYS A 355 25.87 -6.10 19.15
C LYS A 355 26.74 -7.32 19.53
N GLY A 356 26.22 -8.54 19.39
CA GLY A 356 26.99 -9.78 19.61
C GLY A 356 27.19 -10.19 21.08
N LEU A 357 26.73 -9.40 22.07
CA LEU A 357 26.82 -9.80 23.48
C LEU A 357 25.97 -11.04 23.75
N CYS A 358 26.54 -12.01 24.48
CA CYS A 358 25.93 -13.30 24.79
C CYS A 358 26.11 -13.68 26.27
N GLY A 359 25.34 -14.68 26.73
CA GLY A 359 25.51 -15.28 28.06
C GLY A 359 25.33 -14.31 29.24
N GLN A 360 26.13 -14.52 30.28
CA GLN A 360 26.10 -13.72 31.52
C GLN A 360 26.56 -12.27 31.28
N ALA A 361 27.57 -12.06 30.44
CA ALA A 361 28.09 -10.72 30.11
C ALA A 361 27.01 -9.78 29.53
N LEU A 362 26.05 -10.31 28.77
CA LEU A 362 24.89 -9.52 28.32
C LEU A 362 24.01 -9.07 29.50
N GLN A 363 23.75 -9.96 30.47
CA GLN A 363 22.91 -9.63 31.64
C GLN A 363 23.59 -8.61 32.57
N GLU A 364 24.91 -8.75 32.79
CA GLU A 364 25.72 -7.79 33.54
C GLU A 364 25.72 -6.40 32.85
N GLN A 365 25.89 -6.36 31.53
CA GLN A 365 25.81 -5.12 30.74
C GLN A 365 24.41 -4.48 30.79
N ILE A 366 23.34 -5.27 30.73
CA ILE A 366 21.96 -4.77 30.88
C ILE A 366 21.76 -4.15 32.28
N LEU A 367 22.19 -4.83 33.34
CA LEU A 367 22.06 -4.33 34.71
C LEU A 367 22.92 -3.06 34.95
N ALA A 368 24.14 -3.01 34.42
CA ALA A 368 24.98 -1.82 34.45
C ALA A 368 24.31 -0.64 33.74
N VAL A 369 23.84 -0.82 32.49
CA VAL A 369 23.15 0.23 31.73
C VAL A 369 21.85 0.67 32.41
N LEU A 370 21.01 -0.25 32.91
CA LEU A 370 19.79 0.07 33.66
C LEU A 370 20.06 0.91 34.92
N THR A 371 21.18 0.65 35.59
CA THR A 371 21.65 1.40 36.75
C THR A 371 22.17 2.77 36.34
N HIS A 372 22.96 2.85 35.28
CA HIS A 372 23.54 4.10 34.78
C HIS A 372 22.48 5.07 34.27
N ILE A 373 21.45 4.60 33.58
CA ILE A 373 20.34 5.43 33.10
C ILE A 373 19.22 5.65 34.13
N ASN A 374 19.39 5.20 35.38
CA ASN A 374 18.41 5.30 36.48
C ASN A 374 17.01 4.77 36.10
N LEU A 375 16.93 3.57 35.50
CA LEU A 375 15.67 2.88 35.14
C LEU A 375 15.53 1.46 35.72
N LEU A 376 16.45 1.02 36.59
CA LEU A 376 16.44 -0.33 37.20
C LEU A 376 15.09 -0.71 37.85
N SER A 377 14.45 0.22 38.57
CA SER A 377 13.13 0.05 39.20
C SER A 377 11.96 -0.10 38.22
N LYS A 378 12.22 0.07 36.91
CA LYS A 378 11.24 0.05 35.81
C LYS A 378 11.60 -0.96 34.72
N ARG A 379 12.61 -1.82 34.93
CA ARG A 379 13.11 -2.83 33.97
C ARG A 379 12.01 -3.66 33.29
N HIS A 380 11.00 -4.11 34.05
CA HIS A 380 9.89 -4.93 33.56
C HIS A 380 8.65 -4.12 33.12
N SER A 381 8.73 -2.79 33.05
CA SER A 381 7.61 -1.97 32.56
C SER A 381 7.61 -1.85 31.03
N LEU A 382 6.43 -1.90 30.43
CA LEU A 382 6.22 -1.66 28.99
C LEU A 382 6.43 -0.18 28.67
N ILE A 383 7.07 0.11 27.53
CA ILE A 383 7.39 1.50 27.12
C ILE A 383 6.17 2.41 27.02
N GLY A 384 5.00 1.87 26.68
CA GLY A 384 3.74 2.62 26.66
C GLY A 384 3.26 3.17 28.02
N SER A 385 3.92 2.85 29.14
CA SER A 385 3.65 3.43 30.47
C SER A 385 4.80 4.28 31.03
N LEU A 386 5.84 4.54 30.24
CA LEU A 386 6.94 5.46 30.58
C LEU A 386 6.60 6.91 30.22
N SER A 387 7.22 7.87 30.91
CA SER A 387 7.23 9.28 30.48
C SER A 387 8.23 9.51 29.34
N GLY A 388 8.11 10.63 28.61
CA GLY A 388 9.03 10.98 27.52
C GLY A 388 10.50 11.03 27.96
N GLY A 389 10.80 11.64 29.11
CA GLY A 389 12.16 11.65 29.67
C GLY A 389 12.71 10.26 30.01
N MET A 390 11.85 9.32 30.44
CA MET A 390 12.25 7.92 30.68
C MET A 390 12.45 7.14 29.37
N GLN A 391 11.63 7.39 28.35
CA GLN A 391 11.83 6.86 27.00
C GLN A 391 13.16 7.36 26.41
N ARG A 392 13.46 8.65 26.57
CA ARG A 392 14.73 9.26 26.13
C ARG A 392 15.95 8.69 26.85
N ARG A 393 15.87 8.46 28.18
CA ARG A 393 16.92 7.77 28.95
C ARG A 393 17.13 6.32 28.49
N LEU A 394 16.09 5.58 28.11
CA LEU A 394 16.23 4.26 27.48
C LEU A 394 16.88 4.34 26.09
N SER A 395 16.50 5.32 25.26
CA SER A 395 17.09 5.59 23.94
C SER A 395 18.60 5.82 24.03
N ILE A 396 19.05 6.59 25.03
CA ILE A 396 20.48 6.79 25.34
C ILE A 396 21.12 5.48 25.85
N GLY A 397 20.44 4.71 26.70
CA GLY A 397 20.92 3.39 27.15
C GLY A 397 21.16 2.40 26.00
N ILE A 398 20.30 2.42 24.97
CA ILE A 398 20.46 1.64 23.73
C ILE A 398 21.70 2.08 22.92
N ALA A 399 22.08 3.35 22.95
CA ALA A 399 23.32 3.82 22.33
C ALA A 399 24.57 3.44 23.15
N LEU A 400 24.47 3.37 24.48
CA LEU A 400 25.60 3.07 25.38
C LEU A 400 25.96 1.58 25.47
N ILE A 401 25.01 0.67 25.23
CA ILE A 401 25.18 -0.79 25.38
C ILE A 401 26.18 -1.37 24.37
N GLY A 402 26.81 -2.50 24.73
CA GLY A 402 27.85 -3.12 23.91
C GLY A 402 29.16 -2.33 23.91
N SER A 403 29.45 -1.60 25.00
CA SER A 403 30.69 -0.85 25.20
C SER A 403 31.05 0.11 24.05
N SER A 404 30.06 0.73 23.40
CA SER A 404 30.22 1.69 22.30
C SER A 404 31.34 2.71 22.60
N GLN A 405 32.45 2.62 21.88
CA GLN A 405 33.63 3.48 22.08
C GLN A 405 33.37 4.90 21.56
N VAL A 406 32.50 5.01 20.56
CA VAL A 406 32.04 6.27 19.97
C VAL A 406 30.51 6.32 20.12
N VAL A 407 29.97 7.45 20.59
CA VAL A 407 28.52 7.64 20.80
C VAL A 407 28.08 8.95 20.19
N ILE A 408 27.12 8.89 19.26
CA ILE A 408 26.55 10.03 18.56
C ILE A 408 25.10 10.26 19.04
N LEU A 409 24.77 11.48 19.45
CA LEU A 409 23.47 11.84 20.01
C LEU A 409 22.89 13.04 19.22
N ASP A 410 21.78 12.82 18.52
CA ASP A 410 21.09 13.86 17.75
C ASP A 410 20.02 14.55 18.62
N GLU A 411 20.30 15.78 19.05
CA GLU A 411 19.48 16.61 19.96
C GLU A 411 18.91 15.83 21.19
N PRO A 412 19.76 15.37 22.13
CA PRO A 412 19.37 14.45 23.20
C PRO A 412 18.30 14.97 24.15
N THR A 413 18.19 16.28 24.37
CA THR A 413 17.27 16.88 25.37
C THR A 413 16.14 17.72 24.77
N SER A 414 15.95 17.65 23.44
CA SER A 414 14.88 18.37 22.73
C SER A 414 13.49 17.91 23.19
N GLY A 415 12.62 18.87 23.53
CA GLY A 415 11.26 18.60 24.00
C GLY A 415 11.12 18.04 25.42
N LEU A 416 12.21 17.97 26.20
CA LEU A 416 12.18 17.56 27.61
C LEU A 416 12.00 18.73 28.57
N ASP A 417 11.50 18.41 29.77
CA ASP A 417 11.49 19.30 30.93
C ASP A 417 12.91 19.54 31.50
N PRO A 418 13.11 20.60 32.31
CA PRO A 418 14.43 20.93 32.86
C PRO A 418 15.04 19.89 33.81
N GLU A 419 14.23 19.04 34.44
CA GLU A 419 14.74 18.00 35.36
C GLU A 419 15.26 16.80 34.55
N ALA A 420 14.47 16.29 33.61
CA ALA A 420 14.89 15.22 32.71
C ALA A 420 16.09 15.61 31.84
N ARG A 421 16.22 16.90 31.46
CA ARG A 421 17.42 17.46 30.83
C ARG A 421 18.67 17.26 31.70
N ARG A 422 18.62 17.68 32.97
CA ARG A 422 19.75 17.52 33.92
C ARG A 422 20.10 16.05 34.16
N GLN A 423 19.09 15.20 34.37
CA GLN A 423 19.28 13.74 34.52
C GLN A 423 20.01 13.12 33.32
N ILE A 424 19.83 13.64 32.10
CA ILE A 424 20.59 13.21 30.91
C ILE A 424 22.01 13.76 30.93
N TRP A 425 22.21 15.03 31.32
CA TRP A 425 23.55 15.62 31.43
C TRP A 425 24.44 14.85 32.42
N ASP A 426 23.90 14.47 33.58
CA ASP A 426 24.59 13.65 34.58
C ASP A 426 25.06 12.29 34.00
N ILE A 427 24.20 11.63 33.20
CA ILE A 427 24.51 10.36 32.53
C ILE A 427 25.66 10.55 31.53
N LEU A 428 25.60 11.60 30.69
CA LEU A 428 26.63 11.84 29.68
C LEU A 428 27.98 12.23 30.31
N MET A 429 27.96 13.05 31.37
CA MET A 429 29.17 13.38 32.13
C MET A 429 29.81 12.16 32.79
N LYS A 430 29.00 11.22 33.30
CA LYS A 430 29.50 9.96 33.89
C LYS A 430 30.12 9.03 32.85
N GLU A 431 29.54 8.95 31.65
CA GLU A 431 29.97 8.04 30.58
C GLU A 431 31.17 8.54 29.74
N ARG A 432 31.50 9.84 29.80
CA ARG A 432 32.51 10.44 28.89
C ARG A 432 33.91 9.88 29.03
N THR A 433 34.33 9.48 30.24
CA THR A 433 35.74 9.19 30.59
C THR A 433 36.41 8.15 29.69
N ASN A 434 35.67 7.15 29.23
CA ASN A 434 36.19 6.07 28.38
C ASN A 434 35.72 6.13 26.92
N ARG A 435 34.85 7.08 26.55
CA ARG A 435 34.16 7.14 25.25
C ARG A 435 34.49 8.42 24.48
N THR A 436 34.18 8.46 23.19
CA THR A 436 34.13 9.69 22.39
C THR A 436 32.67 10.04 22.18
N ILE A 437 32.19 11.15 22.76
CA ILE A 437 30.77 11.53 22.67
C ILE A 437 30.62 12.74 21.74
N LEU A 438 29.73 12.63 20.75
CA LEU A 438 29.32 13.72 19.86
C LEU A 438 27.84 14.04 20.09
N VAL A 439 27.56 15.22 20.63
CA VAL A 439 26.21 15.76 20.81
C VAL A 439 25.94 16.79 19.71
N THR A 440 24.80 16.74 19.02
CA THR A 440 24.26 17.94 18.36
C THR A 440 23.23 18.61 19.25
N THR A 441 23.20 19.94 19.24
CA THR A 441 22.13 20.69 19.92
C THR A 441 21.87 22.03 19.24
N HIS A 442 20.80 22.69 19.66
CA HIS A 442 20.54 24.11 19.45
C HIS A 442 20.43 24.87 20.80
N TYR A 443 20.61 24.20 21.93
CA TYR A 443 20.63 24.76 23.27
C TYR A 443 22.05 25.17 23.66
N MET A 444 22.28 26.46 23.88
CA MET A 444 23.61 26.98 24.20
C MET A 444 24.00 26.73 25.66
N ASP A 445 23.02 26.61 26.57
CA ASP A 445 23.22 26.12 27.95
C ASP A 445 23.73 24.68 27.97
N GLU A 446 23.17 23.82 27.12
CA GLU A 446 23.64 22.44 26.95
C GLU A 446 25.06 22.37 26.38
N ALA A 447 25.37 23.21 25.38
CA ALA A 447 26.70 23.24 24.79
C ALA A 447 27.78 23.73 25.77
N ASP A 448 27.46 24.74 26.58
CA ASP A 448 28.36 25.33 27.56
C ASP A 448 28.54 24.46 28.81
N HIS A 449 27.53 23.66 29.18
CA HIS A 449 27.60 22.72 30.30
C HIS A 449 28.26 21.39 29.93
N LEU A 450 27.93 20.80 28.77
CA LEU A 450 28.44 19.48 28.36
C LEU A 450 29.75 19.53 27.58
N GLY A 451 30.03 20.60 26.84
CA GLY A 451 31.09 20.58 25.84
C GLY A 451 32.49 20.76 26.41
N ASP A 452 33.30 19.70 26.41
CA ASP A 452 34.76 19.83 26.48
C ASP A 452 35.29 20.64 25.29
N ARG A 453 34.68 20.44 24.10
CA ARG A 453 34.88 21.28 22.90
C ARG A 453 33.55 21.56 22.20
N ILE A 454 33.35 22.78 21.74
CA ILE A 454 32.20 23.20 20.93
C ILE A 454 32.66 23.47 19.49
N ALA A 455 31.93 22.91 18.52
CA ALA A 455 32.05 23.18 17.10
C ALA A 455 30.84 23.99 16.64
N ILE A 456 31.03 25.24 16.19
CA ILE A 456 29.92 26.10 15.72
C ILE A 456 29.81 26.01 14.19
N MET A 457 28.64 25.62 13.71
CA MET A 457 28.32 25.38 12.30
C MET A 457 27.23 26.33 11.81
N ALA A 458 27.48 27.02 10.70
CA ALA A 458 26.55 27.94 10.03
C ALA A 458 26.71 27.81 8.50
N GLY A 459 25.62 27.93 7.74
CA GLY A 459 25.67 27.87 6.28
C GLY A 459 26.29 26.58 5.68
N GLY A 460 26.25 25.45 6.41
CA GLY A 460 26.90 24.20 5.99
C GLY A 460 28.42 24.13 6.24
N LYS A 461 29.02 25.16 6.87
CA LYS A 461 30.47 25.28 7.13
C LYS A 461 30.77 25.33 8.64
N LEU A 462 31.93 24.85 9.04
CA LEU A 462 32.48 25.05 10.39
C LEU A 462 33.03 26.48 10.50
N ARG A 463 32.51 27.28 11.44
CA ARG A 463 32.95 28.66 11.70
C ARG A 463 34.05 28.71 12.76
N CYS A 464 33.90 27.97 13.85
CA CYS A 464 34.94 27.83 14.86
C CYS A 464 34.87 26.51 15.65
N LEU A 465 35.99 26.15 16.28
CA LEU A 465 36.16 24.97 17.12
C LEU A 465 37.04 25.29 18.34
N GLY A 466 36.59 24.95 19.55
CA GLY A 466 37.41 25.05 20.76
C GLY A 466 36.61 24.85 22.05
N SER A 467 37.27 24.86 23.20
CA SER A 467 36.60 24.82 24.51
C SER A 467 35.64 26.01 24.70
N PRO A 468 34.59 25.87 25.56
CA PRO A 468 33.66 26.97 25.83
C PRO A 468 34.38 28.23 26.34
N LEU A 469 35.42 28.05 27.16
CA LEU A 469 36.24 29.12 27.71
C LEU A 469 37.12 29.80 26.65
N TYR A 470 37.73 29.04 25.72
CA TYR A 470 38.45 29.63 24.58
C TYR A 470 37.51 30.46 23.69
N LEU A 471 36.34 29.92 23.35
CA LEU A 471 35.38 30.60 22.47
C LEU A 471 34.79 31.84 23.15
N LYS A 472 34.46 31.77 24.45
CA LYS A 472 34.09 32.95 25.25
C LYS A 472 35.20 33.99 25.29
N ARG A 473 36.45 33.63 25.61
CA ARG A 473 37.58 34.59 25.62
C ARG A 473 37.83 35.23 24.25
N LYS A 474 37.62 34.50 23.15
CA LYS A 474 37.94 34.96 21.79
C LYS A 474 36.82 35.77 21.12
N TYR A 475 35.55 35.46 21.39
CA TYR A 475 34.41 36.17 20.80
C TYR A 475 33.65 37.05 21.80
N GLY A 476 33.52 36.60 23.05
CA GLY A 476 32.97 37.36 24.17
C GLY A 476 34.01 38.32 24.74
N ALA A 477 34.14 39.48 24.10
CA ALA A 477 35.18 40.47 24.40
C ALA A 477 34.93 41.28 25.69
N GLY A 478 34.62 40.62 26.81
CA GLY A 478 34.43 41.24 28.11
C GLY A 478 33.34 40.62 28.98
N TYR A 479 33.08 41.27 30.10
CA TYR A 479 31.86 41.14 30.89
C TYR A 479 30.83 42.17 30.40
N VAL A 480 29.53 41.89 30.52
CA VAL A 480 28.47 42.85 30.22
C VAL A 480 27.88 43.40 31.52
N LEU A 481 28.16 44.66 31.80
CA LEU A 481 27.52 45.45 32.86
C LEU A 481 26.20 45.99 32.33
N THR A 482 25.09 45.58 32.96
CA THR A 482 23.76 46.12 32.71
C THR A 482 23.40 47.06 33.86
N VAL A 483 23.05 48.31 33.54
CA VAL A 483 22.55 49.31 34.48
C VAL A 483 21.11 49.63 34.10
N LYS A 484 20.18 49.52 35.06
CA LYS A 484 18.82 50.05 34.95
C LYS A 484 18.82 51.49 35.44
N ARG A 485 18.24 52.39 34.66
CA ARG A 485 18.02 53.81 34.99
C ARG A 485 16.53 54.12 35.10
N LEU A 486 16.20 55.21 35.79
CA LEU A 486 14.90 55.85 35.70
C LEU A 486 14.71 56.46 34.29
N PRO A 487 13.48 56.49 33.75
CA PRO A 487 13.21 56.97 32.38
C PRO A 487 13.49 58.47 32.18
N GLU A 488 13.60 59.24 33.27
CA GLU A 488 13.89 60.68 33.26
C GLU A 488 15.39 61.00 33.06
N PHE A 489 16.29 60.03 33.21
CA PHE A 489 17.74 60.25 33.24
C PHE A 489 18.42 59.86 31.91
N THR A 490 19.31 60.74 31.43
CA THR A 490 20.15 60.43 30.25
C THR A 490 21.28 59.46 30.61
N SER A 491 21.78 58.74 29.60
CA SER A 491 22.81 57.70 29.78
C SER A 491 24.23 58.24 29.93
N GLY A 492 24.48 59.48 29.48
CA GLY A 492 25.78 60.15 29.49
C GLY A 492 26.53 60.09 30.83
N PRO A 493 25.91 60.46 31.98
CA PRO A 493 26.57 60.41 33.29
C PRO A 493 27.02 59.00 33.68
N ILE A 494 26.15 58.01 33.49
CA ILE A 494 26.43 56.59 33.80
C ILE A 494 27.58 56.07 32.92
N VAL A 495 27.55 56.39 31.62
CA VAL A 495 28.60 55.99 30.67
C VAL A 495 29.94 56.68 31.00
N ALA A 496 29.93 57.97 31.31
CA ALA A 496 31.13 58.73 31.70
C ALA A 496 31.78 58.17 32.98
N GLN A 497 30.98 57.85 34.00
CA GLN A 497 31.49 57.30 35.25
C GLN A 497 32.06 55.87 35.09
N VAL A 498 31.52 55.07 34.17
CA VAL A 498 32.11 53.78 33.80
C VAL A 498 33.42 53.95 33.02
N HIS A 499 33.51 54.91 32.09
CA HIS A 499 34.76 55.22 31.39
C HIS A 499 35.84 55.84 32.29
N GLN A 500 35.47 56.52 33.39
CA GLN A 500 36.43 57.06 34.37
C GLN A 500 37.27 55.94 35.03
N HIS A 501 36.65 54.81 35.38
CA HIS A 501 37.35 53.64 35.91
C HIS A 501 37.93 52.75 34.81
N ILE A 502 37.17 52.55 33.72
CA ILE A 502 37.48 51.58 32.67
C ILE A 502 37.35 52.28 31.30
N PRO A 503 38.36 53.07 30.87
CA PRO A 503 38.26 53.86 29.64
C PRO A 503 38.10 52.99 28.39
N ALA A 504 38.56 51.74 28.42
CA ALA A 504 38.40 50.75 27.35
C ALA A 504 37.02 50.05 27.32
N ALA A 505 36.08 50.43 28.19
CA ALA A 505 34.69 49.99 28.11
C ALA A 505 34.04 50.39 26.77
N ARG A 506 32.98 49.67 26.35
CA ARG A 506 32.23 49.99 25.13
C ARG A 506 30.73 49.93 25.38
N LEU A 507 30.01 51.01 25.07
CA LEU A 507 28.54 51.00 25.05
C LEU A 507 28.05 50.03 23.97
N ARG A 508 27.23 49.04 24.36
CA ARG A 508 26.70 48.00 23.47
C ARG A 508 25.25 48.25 23.09
N SER A 509 24.43 48.69 24.05
CA SER A 509 23.03 49.06 23.81
C SER A 509 22.54 50.01 24.88
N ASP A 510 21.93 51.12 24.47
CA ASP A 510 21.20 52.05 25.32
C ASP A 510 19.74 52.04 24.84
N HIS A 511 18.84 51.34 25.55
CA HIS A 511 17.47 51.07 25.10
C HIS A 511 16.48 51.25 26.26
N GLY A 512 15.74 52.37 26.24
CA GLY A 512 14.78 52.69 27.29
C GLY A 512 15.45 52.75 28.67
N GLU A 513 14.96 51.97 29.62
CA GLU A 513 15.50 51.93 30.99
C GLU A 513 16.81 51.13 31.13
N GLU A 514 17.26 50.38 30.11
CA GLU A 514 18.47 49.53 30.21
C GLU A 514 19.65 50.04 29.37
N ILE A 515 20.76 50.31 30.06
CA ILE A 515 22.07 50.61 29.48
C ILE A 515 22.96 49.38 29.66
N ARG A 516 23.58 48.89 28.59
CA ARG A 516 24.50 47.73 28.62
C ARG A 516 25.86 48.12 28.06
N MET A 517 26.90 47.95 28.87
CA MET A 517 28.30 48.24 28.54
C MET A 517 29.15 46.97 28.62
N LEU A 518 30.10 46.84 27.70
CA LEU A 518 31.05 45.74 27.63
C LEU A 518 32.37 46.18 28.28
N LEU A 519 32.78 45.49 29.34
CA LEU A 519 33.99 45.75 30.13
C LEU A 519 35.08 44.71 29.80
N PRO A 520 36.29 45.09 29.34
CA PRO A 520 37.34 44.13 28.97
C PRO A 520 37.69 43.15 30.10
N LEU A 521 38.02 41.90 29.74
CA LEU A 521 38.32 40.83 30.71
C LEU A 521 39.48 41.21 31.65
N ASP A 522 40.47 41.92 31.14
CA ASP A 522 41.68 42.32 31.88
C ASP A 522 41.43 43.45 32.89
N SER A 523 40.28 44.14 32.80
CA SER A 523 39.86 45.21 33.73
C SER A 523 39.11 44.71 34.98
N ALA A 524 39.03 43.38 35.19
CA ALA A 524 38.29 42.78 36.31
C ALA A 524 38.79 43.21 37.71
N ASN A 525 40.03 43.68 37.82
CA ASN A 525 40.59 44.27 39.04
C ASN A 525 40.03 45.66 39.38
N GLN A 526 39.47 46.39 38.40
CA GLN A 526 38.87 47.72 38.58
C GLN A 526 37.38 47.64 38.96
N PHE A 527 36.73 46.48 38.79
CA PHE A 527 35.30 46.29 39.05
C PHE A 527 34.87 46.65 40.49
N PRO A 528 35.63 46.34 41.57
CA PRO A 528 35.20 46.68 42.93
C PRO A 528 35.08 48.19 43.17
N ALA A 529 36.02 48.99 42.63
CA ALA A 529 35.98 50.44 42.73
C ALA A 529 34.82 51.01 41.90
N LEU A 530 34.65 50.53 40.67
CA LEU A 530 33.54 50.91 39.80
C LEU A 530 32.17 50.65 40.45
N PHE A 531 31.98 49.49 41.10
CA PHE A 531 30.71 49.15 41.75
C PHE A 531 30.47 49.95 43.04
N ALA A 532 31.52 50.24 43.82
CA ALA A 532 31.40 51.11 44.99
C ALA A 532 30.94 52.52 44.60
N ASP A 533 31.57 53.11 43.57
CA ASP A 533 31.23 54.44 43.08
C ASP A 533 29.83 54.49 42.43
N LEU A 534 29.44 53.46 41.66
CA LEU A 534 28.10 53.37 41.07
C LEU A 534 26.98 53.21 42.12
N GLU A 535 27.22 52.47 43.21
CA GLU A 535 26.24 52.35 44.31
C GLU A 535 26.20 53.61 45.17
N ALA A 536 27.33 54.29 45.40
CA ALA A 536 27.39 55.58 46.09
C ALA A 536 26.74 56.72 45.29
N SER A 537 26.91 56.73 43.96
CA SER A 537 26.40 57.78 43.05
C SER A 537 24.97 57.49 42.55
N LYS A 538 24.38 56.38 42.98
CA LYS A 538 23.16 55.76 42.45
C LYS A 538 21.96 56.71 42.31
N GLN A 539 21.68 57.51 43.34
CA GLN A 539 20.60 58.51 43.33
C GLN A 539 20.88 59.67 42.37
N LEU A 540 22.15 60.08 42.26
CA LEU A 540 22.58 61.24 41.45
C LEU A 540 22.65 60.87 39.95
N LEU A 541 22.97 59.62 39.64
CA LEU A 541 22.92 59.02 38.30
C LEU A 541 21.51 58.62 37.83
N GLY A 542 20.52 58.60 38.73
CA GLY A 542 19.20 58.03 38.46
C GLY A 542 19.21 56.52 38.19
N ALA A 543 20.19 55.79 38.74
CA ALA A 543 20.34 54.34 38.55
C ALA A 543 19.49 53.55 39.57
N CYS A 544 18.61 52.67 39.08
CA CYS A 544 17.77 51.82 39.93
C CYS A 544 18.57 50.62 40.48
N SER A 545 19.34 49.97 39.61
CA SER A 545 20.17 48.81 39.94
C SER A 545 21.21 48.57 38.83
N PHE A 546 22.29 47.88 39.16
CA PHE A 546 23.25 47.39 38.19
C PHE A 546 23.60 45.92 38.46
N GLY A 547 24.03 45.22 37.42
CA GLY A 547 24.44 43.82 37.51
C GLY A 547 25.43 43.48 36.40
N ILE A 548 26.47 42.72 36.76
CA ILE A 548 27.48 42.23 35.82
C ILE A 548 27.18 40.80 35.39
N SER A 549 27.36 40.51 34.11
CA SER A 549 27.13 39.20 33.50
C SER A 549 28.33 38.79 32.65
N VAL A 550 28.60 37.49 32.57
CA VAL A 550 29.62 36.95 31.67
C VAL A 550 28.98 36.68 30.30
N THR A 551 29.68 36.95 29.20
CA THR A 551 29.21 36.65 27.85
C THR A 551 28.82 35.17 27.72
N THR A 552 27.54 34.91 27.42
CA THR A 552 27.01 33.55 27.28
C THR A 552 27.46 32.90 25.97
N MET A 553 27.32 31.58 25.86
CA MET A 553 27.55 30.87 24.60
C MET A 553 26.54 31.27 23.51
N GLU A 554 25.38 31.83 23.89
CA GLU A 554 24.42 32.47 22.97
C GLU A 554 25.02 33.71 22.32
N GLU A 555 25.66 34.59 23.09
CA GLU A 555 26.31 35.78 22.54
C GLU A 555 27.50 35.43 21.63
N VAL A 556 28.29 34.42 22.00
CA VAL A 556 29.33 33.87 21.14
C VAL A 556 28.72 33.36 19.82
N PHE A 557 27.61 32.64 19.89
CA PHE A 557 26.88 32.14 18.72
C PHE A 557 26.34 33.28 17.84
N PHE A 558 25.72 34.32 18.43
CA PHE A 558 25.25 35.49 17.70
C PHE A 558 26.39 36.19 16.97
N ARG A 559 27.49 36.56 17.64
CA ARG A 559 28.66 37.20 17.01
C ARG A 559 29.27 36.37 15.85
N VAL A 560 29.24 35.03 15.98
CA VAL A 560 29.71 34.08 14.94
C VAL A 560 28.72 33.91 13.77
N SER A 561 27.47 34.38 13.91
CA SER A 561 26.45 34.40 12.85
C SER A 561 26.19 35.79 12.26
N GLU A 562 26.32 36.87 13.04
CA GLU A 562 26.21 38.26 12.57
C GLU A 562 27.33 38.62 11.57
N SER A 563 28.50 37.99 11.71
CA SER A 563 29.59 38.02 10.73
C SER A 563 29.30 37.25 9.42
N GLU A 564 28.06 36.81 9.21
CA GLU A 564 27.50 36.35 7.93
C GLU A 564 26.68 37.47 7.23
N SER A 565 26.28 38.53 7.95
CA SER A 565 25.32 39.57 7.50
C SER A 565 25.95 40.72 6.71
N ASP A 566 27.14 41.18 7.06
CA ASP A 566 27.79 42.37 6.44
C ASP A 566 28.09 42.19 4.94
N GLY A 567 27.93 40.97 4.40
CA GLY A 567 28.01 40.68 2.97
C GLY A 567 26.70 40.90 2.20
N THR A 568 25.54 41.10 2.83
CA THR A 568 24.25 41.26 2.11
C THR A 568 23.19 42.03 2.92
N MET A 569 23.04 43.31 2.57
CA MET A 569 21.86 44.17 2.71
C MET A 569 21.15 44.23 4.08
N SER A 570 21.29 45.37 4.76
CA SER A 570 20.55 45.70 5.98
C SER A 570 19.03 45.76 5.75
N LEU A 571 18.27 45.16 6.66
CA LEU A 571 16.82 45.34 6.76
C LEU A 571 16.38 45.23 8.24
N SER A 572 15.47 46.11 8.62
CA SER A 572 15.13 46.46 10.00
C SER A 572 14.65 45.30 10.88
N LEU A 573 15.15 45.23 12.12
CA LEU A 573 14.51 44.48 13.20
C LEU A 573 14.48 45.33 14.48
N ALA A 574 13.34 45.97 14.75
CA ALA A 574 13.11 46.76 15.94
C ALA A 574 11.80 46.32 16.63
N GLY A 575 11.88 46.04 17.94
CA GLY A 575 10.75 46.07 18.87
C GLY A 575 9.63 45.03 18.71
N VAL A 576 9.79 43.84 19.33
CA VAL A 576 8.66 43.15 19.99
C VAL A 576 9.12 42.57 21.32
N SER A 577 8.97 43.34 22.39
CA SER A 577 9.09 42.85 23.78
C SER A 577 7.71 42.93 24.44
N ARG A 578 7.25 41.81 24.99
CA ARG A 578 6.03 41.75 25.82
C ARG A 578 6.41 41.86 27.30
N SER A 579 5.74 42.75 28.01
CA SER A 579 5.66 42.77 29.48
C SER A 579 4.19 42.63 29.92
N THR A 580 3.98 42.08 31.12
CA THR A 580 2.66 41.81 31.69
C THR A 580 2.64 42.14 33.18
N SER A 581 1.84 43.11 33.61
CA SER A 581 1.34 43.19 35.00
C SER A 581 0.29 44.30 35.20
N GLU A 582 -0.93 43.87 35.52
CA GLU A 582 -1.76 44.30 36.66
C GLU A 582 -2.17 45.78 36.92
N THR A 583 -3.50 45.92 37.09
CA THR A 583 -4.27 46.76 38.06
C THR A 583 -4.08 48.28 38.17
N GLY A 584 -5.19 49.00 37.95
CA GLY A 584 -5.43 50.36 38.43
C GLY A 584 -6.79 50.92 37.97
N LEU A 585 -7.70 51.24 38.89
CA LEU A 585 -8.91 52.03 38.61
C LEU A 585 -8.60 53.51 38.91
N PRO A 586 -9.17 54.47 38.16
CA PRO A 586 -10.22 55.28 38.80
C PRO A 586 -11.39 55.67 37.87
N SER A 587 -12.25 56.57 38.37
CA SER A 587 -13.60 56.85 37.91
C SER A 587 -13.76 57.95 36.84
N THR A 588 -14.80 57.78 36.01
CA THR A 588 -15.59 58.79 35.27
C THR A 588 -15.29 60.29 35.51
N SER A 589 -15.00 61.04 34.43
CA SER A 589 -15.96 61.96 33.75
C SER A 589 -15.24 62.99 32.85
N GLY A 590 -15.97 63.63 31.93
CA GLY A 590 -15.49 64.80 31.17
C GLY A 590 -15.26 64.54 29.67
N TYR A 591 -16.05 65.21 28.83
CA TYR A 591 -15.92 65.21 27.37
C TYR A 591 -14.99 66.34 26.91
N ARG A 592 -13.95 66.04 26.12
CA ARG A 592 -13.82 66.58 24.75
C ARG A 592 -12.72 65.88 23.95
N SER A 593 -12.79 66.07 22.63
CA SER A 593 -11.99 65.38 21.62
C SER A 593 -10.87 66.29 21.12
N GLU A 594 -9.68 65.72 20.90
CA GLU A 594 -8.88 66.02 19.73
C GLU A 594 -8.10 64.78 19.26
N THR A 595 -7.71 64.77 17.99
CA THR A 595 -7.49 63.56 17.18
C THR A 595 -6.11 62.90 17.30
N CYS A 596 -6.07 61.57 17.19
CA CYS A 596 -4.91 60.82 16.68
C CYS A 596 -5.37 59.79 15.63
N SER A 597 -4.52 59.55 14.61
CA SER A 597 -4.70 58.56 13.54
C SER A 597 -4.77 57.14 14.11
N ASP A 598 -5.79 56.33 13.80
CA ASP A 598 -6.10 55.73 12.49
C ASP A 598 -5.14 54.57 12.15
N GLY A 599 -5.66 53.34 12.21
CA GLY A 599 -4.90 52.09 12.12
C GLY A 599 -5.58 50.89 12.81
N ASP A 600 -5.89 50.97 14.11
CA ASP A 600 -6.51 49.86 14.86
C ASP A 600 -8.03 49.72 14.60
N THR A 601 -8.69 50.77 14.12
CA THR A 601 -10.16 50.84 13.95
C THR A 601 -10.67 49.93 12.81
N GLU A 602 -9.98 49.90 11.66
CA GLU A 602 -10.41 49.15 10.47
C GLU A 602 -10.58 47.64 10.76
N VAL A 603 -9.73 47.09 11.63
CA VAL A 603 -9.70 45.65 11.94
C VAL A 603 -10.96 45.21 12.71
N LEU A 604 -11.59 46.11 13.47
CA LEU A 604 -12.88 45.83 14.12
C LEU A 604 -14.06 45.99 13.14
N GLU A 605 -14.08 47.00 12.28
CA GLU A 605 -15.20 47.22 11.35
C GLU A 605 -15.33 46.11 10.30
N LEU A 606 -14.22 45.51 9.86
CA LEU A 606 -14.21 44.34 8.98
C LEU A 606 -14.86 43.09 9.60
N ARG A 607 -15.12 43.07 10.92
CA ARG A 607 -15.67 41.92 11.63
C ARG A 607 -17.19 41.81 11.48
N LYS A 608 -17.60 41.35 10.29
CA LYS A 608 -18.98 40.93 9.93
C LYS A 608 -19.77 40.39 11.13
N LEU A 609 -20.97 40.93 11.35
CA LEU A 609 -21.86 40.62 12.48
C LEU A 609 -23.16 39.92 12.00
N GLY A 610 -23.85 39.27 12.95
CA GLY A 610 -25.15 38.64 12.72
C GLY A 610 -25.15 37.59 11.59
N CYS A 611 -26.16 37.64 10.72
CA CYS A 611 -26.33 36.68 9.63
C CYS A 611 -25.19 36.70 8.60
N SER A 612 -24.53 37.85 8.41
CA SER A 612 -23.38 37.96 7.51
C SER A 612 -22.19 37.13 8.01
N LEU A 613 -21.98 37.08 9.34
CA LEU A 613 -20.99 36.22 9.99
C LEU A 613 -21.34 34.75 9.81
N CYS A 614 -22.60 34.36 10.08
CA CYS A 614 -23.06 32.98 9.94
C CYS A 614 -22.85 32.44 8.51
N ARG A 615 -23.18 33.25 7.50
CA ARG A 615 -22.98 32.90 6.08
C ARG A 615 -21.49 32.82 5.73
N SER A 616 -20.66 33.68 6.30
CA SER A 616 -19.20 33.65 6.15
C SER A 616 -18.54 32.45 6.85
N GLN A 617 -19.02 32.05 8.04
CA GLN A 617 -18.57 30.84 8.75
C GLN A 617 -18.92 29.58 7.97
N LEU A 618 -20.16 29.45 7.51
CA LEU A 618 -20.61 28.31 6.68
C LEU A 618 -19.80 28.21 5.39
N SER A 619 -19.59 29.35 4.70
CA SER A 619 -18.75 29.41 3.50
C SER A 619 -17.30 29.02 3.77
N GLY A 620 -16.69 29.52 4.85
CA GLY A 620 -15.31 29.16 5.24
C GLY A 620 -15.12 27.68 5.54
N LEU A 621 -16.10 27.03 6.18
CA LEU A 621 -16.08 25.58 6.45
C LEU A 621 -16.20 24.76 5.14
N LEU A 622 -17.04 25.19 4.20
CA LEU A 622 -17.15 24.57 2.87
C LEU A 622 -15.87 24.77 2.04
N ILE A 623 -15.29 25.98 2.04
CA ILE A 623 -14.01 26.28 1.38
C ILE A 623 -12.87 25.41 1.96
N LYS A 624 -12.84 25.21 3.28
CA LYS A 624 -11.93 24.27 3.94
C LYS A 624 -12.10 22.83 3.42
N ARG A 625 -13.34 22.36 3.23
CA ARG A 625 -13.61 21.04 2.61
C ARG A 625 -13.16 20.97 1.14
N VAL A 626 -13.40 22.01 0.33
CA VAL A 626 -12.87 22.13 -1.05
C VAL A 626 -11.35 22.05 -1.08
N ILE A 627 -10.65 22.79 -0.20
CA ILE A 627 -9.19 22.81 -0.14
C ILE A 627 -8.63 21.45 0.31
N TYR A 628 -9.26 20.79 1.29
CA TYR A 628 -8.88 19.44 1.72
C TYR A 628 -9.01 18.45 0.56
N LEU A 629 -10.13 18.45 -0.16
CA LEU A 629 -10.37 17.55 -1.29
C LEU A 629 -9.38 17.80 -2.45
N LYS A 630 -9.11 19.08 -2.80
CA LYS A 630 -8.10 19.45 -3.81
C LYS A 630 -6.67 19.05 -3.41
N ARG A 631 -6.36 18.95 -2.12
CA ARG A 631 -5.05 18.48 -1.60
C ARG A 631 -4.94 16.95 -1.52
N HIS A 632 -6.07 16.23 -1.52
CA HIS A 632 -6.12 14.77 -1.44
C HIS A 632 -6.88 14.15 -2.64
N PRO A 633 -6.43 14.38 -3.90
CA PRO A 633 -7.13 13.90 -5.10
C PRO A 633 -7.21 12.38 -5.19
N LEU A 634 -6.28 11.63 -4.59
CA LEU A 634 -6.35 10.17 -4.50
C LEU A 634 -7.56 9.68 -3.68
N LEU A 635 -7.97 10.43 -2.64
CA LEU A 635 -9.16 10.09 -1.85
C LEU A 635 -10.42 10.27 -2.72
N LEU A 636 -10.59 11.45 -3.33
CA LEU A 636 -11.69 11.71 -4.26
C LEU A 636 -11.75 10.70 -5.41
N LEU A 637 -10.60 10.38 -6.01
CA LEU A 637 -10.53 9.40 -7.08
C LEU A 637 -10.97 8.01 -6.58
N SER A 638 -10.54 7.59 -5.39
CA SER A 638 -10.98 6.31 -4.80
C SER A 638 -12.49 6.28 -4.49
N GLN A 639 -13.07 7.40 -4.07
CA GLN A 639 -14.50 7.54 -3.77
C GLN A 639 -15.39 7.40 -5.01
N LEU A 640 -14.90 7.79 -6.19
CA LEU A 640 -15.63 7.67 -7.46
C LEU A 640 -15.29 6.36 -8.19
N LEU A 641 -14.01 6.00 -8.25
CA LEU A 641 -13.50 4.89 -9.06
C LEU A 641 -13.79 3.52 -8.43
N ILE A 642 -13.72 3.36 -7.11
CA ILE A 642 -13.97 2.04 -6.49
C ILE A 642 -15.44 1.64 -6.63
N PRO A 643 -16.44 2.50 -6.32
CA PRO A 643 -17.85 2.13 -6.52
C PRO A 643 -18.22 1.90 -7.99
N THR A 644 -17.69 2.71 -8.92
CA THR A 644 -17.95 2.52 -10.36
C THR A 644 -17.30 1.24 -10.90
N VAL A 645 -16.06 0.92 -10.54
CA VAL A 645 -15.43 -0.35 -10.95
C VAL A 645 -16.14 -1.55 -10.35
N LEU A 646 -16.52 -1.52 -9.06
CA LEU A 646 -17.28 -2.61 -8.43
C LEU A 646 -18.66 -2.81 -9.09
N THR A 647 -19.37 -1.74 -9.43
CA THR A 647 -20.68 -1.85 -10.11
C THR A 647 -20.54 -2.29 -11.57
N ILE A 648 -19.49 -1.88 -12.29
CA ILE A 648 -19.16 -2.42 -13.63
C ILE A 648 -18.87 -3.92 -13.56
N VAL A 649 -18.08 -4.38 -12.58
CA VAL A 649 -17.79 -5.82 -12.39
C VAL A 649 -19.06 -6.59 -12.02
N ALA A 650 -19.88 -6.05 -11.11
CA ALA A 650 -21.17 -6.64 -10.75
C ALA A 650 -22.11 -6.80 -11.96
N LEU A 651 -22.17 -5.78 -12.82
CA LEU A 651 -22.98 -5.79 -14.04
C LEU A 651 -22.41 -6.67 -15.15
N PHE A 652 -21.09 -6.81 -15.25
CA PHE A 652 -20.47 -7.76 -16.17
C PHE A 652 -20.74 -9.21 -15.77
N VAL A 653 -20.62 -9.52 -14.46
CA VAL A 653 -20.99 -10.83 -13.90
C VAL A 653 -22.49 -11.09 -14.04
N PHE A 654 -23.34 -10.12 -13.67
CA PHE A 654 -24.79 -10.22 -13.85
C PHE A 654 -25.18 -10.44 -15.31
N ARG A 655 -24.65 -9.66 -16.26
CA ARG A 655 -24.96 -9.81 -17.68
C ARG A 655 -24.43 -11.11 -18.28
N ARG A 656 -23.33 -11.67 -17.74
CA ARG A 656 -22.85 -13.01 -18.11
C ARG A 656 -23.75 -14.13 -17.58
N LEU A 657 -24.26 -14.01 -16.35
CA LEU A 657 -25.02 -15.08 -15.68
C LEU A 657 -26.54 -15.00 -15.88
N ALA A 658 -27.09 -13.81 -16.18
CA ALA A 658 -28.52 -13.59 -16.38
C ALA A 658 -28.95 -13.64 -17.86
N TYR A 659 -27.99 -13.65 -18.80
CA TYR A 659 -28.30 -13.83 -20.21
C TYR A 659 -28.87 -15.23 -20.48
N ASP A 660 -28.21 -16.26 -19.93
CA ASP A 660 -28.62 -17.68 -19.99
C ASP A 660 -29.94 -17.99 -19.25
N VAL A 661 -30.58 -16.98 -18.65
CA VAL A 661 -31.77 -17.11 -17.77
C VAL A 661 -33.03 -16.52 -18.39
N ASN A 662 -32.91 -15.49 -19.23
CA ASN A 662 -34.04 -14.62 -19.63
C ASN A 662 -34.51 -14.80 -21.09
N ASP A 663 -33.74 -15.44 -21.97
CA ASP A 663 -34.24 -15.77 -23.30
C ASP A 663 -35.36 -16.83 -23.16
N ALA A 664 -36.51 -16.58 -23.79
CA ALA A 664 -37.64 -17.51 -23.77
C ALA A 664 -37.28 -18.81 -24.50
N ASP A 665 -37.54 -19.96 -23.87
CA ASP A 665 -37.13 -21.30 -24.29
C ASP A 665 -37.31 -21.48 -25.84
N PRO A 666 -36.24 -21.42 -26.64
CA PRO A 666 -36.37 -21.20 -28.08
C PRO A 666 -36.86 -22.45 -28.81
N ARG A 667 -37.47 -22.26 -30.00
CA ARG A 667 -37.81 -23.39 -30.88
C ARG A 667 -36.52 -24.12 -31.32
N ILE A 668 -36.43 -25.40 -31.01
CA ILE A 668 -35.26 -26.25 -31.30
C ILE A 668 -35.66 -27.30 -32.33
N ARG A 669 -34.91 -27.42 -33.42
CA ARG A 669 -35.03 -28.52 -34.39
C ARG A 669 -34.40 -29.78 -33.79
N LEU A 670 -35.13 -30.89 -33.81
CA LEU A 670 -34.69 -32.16 -33.26
C LEU A 670 -33.91 -32.95 -34.34
N SER A 671 -32.64 -32.57 -34.50
CA SER A 671 -31.71 -33.08 -35.51
C SER A 671 -30.34 -33.31 -34.86
N LEU A 672 -29.65 -34.41 -35.18
CA LEU A 672 -28.34 -34.74 -34.60
C LEU A 672 -27.32 -33.59 -34.71
N ASP A 673 -27.43 -32.83 -35.79
CA ASP A 673 -26.74 -31.57 -36.10
C ASP A 673 -26.67 -30.58 -34.90
N SER A 674 -27.58 -30.66 -33.92
CA SER A 674 -27.57 -29.81 -32.71
C SER A 674 -26.60 -30.24 -31.61
N PHE A 675 -26.07 -31.46 -31.64
CA PHE A 675 -25.18 -32.00 -30.60
C PHE A 675 -23.68 -31.73 -30.86
N GLY A 676 -23.33 -31.29 -32.07
CA GLY A 676 -21.96 -30.94 -32.47
C GLY A 676 -21.39 -31.85 -33.55
N SER A 677 -20.07 -31.88 -33.66
CA SER A 677 -19.34 -32.70 -34.64
C SER A 677 -17.89 -32.95 -34.17
N PRO A 678 -17.32 -34.15 -34.37
CA PRO A 678 -17.93 -35.32 -35.00
C PRO A 678 -18.93 -36.01 -34.06
N LEU A 679 -19.97 -36.61 -34.64
CA LEU A 679 -20.87 -37.54 -33.96
C LEU A 679 -20.67 -38.95 -34.50
N ILE A 680 -20.94 -39.96 -33.67
CA ILE A 680 -20.88 -41.38 -34.02
C ILE A 680 -22.23 -42.02 -33.70
N VAL A 681 -22.85 -42.60 -34.72
CA VAL A 681 -24.10 -43.35 -34.61
C VAL A 681 -23.79 -44.84 -34.63
N SER A 682 -23.97 -45.51 -33.49
CA SER A 682 -23.71 -46.94 -33.33
C SER A 682 -24.85 -47.79 -33.91
N GLN A 683 -24.50 -48.85 -34.65
CA GLN A 683 -25.46 -49.68 -35.37
C GLN A 683 -25.08 -51.16 -35.25
N ALA A 684 -26.06 -52.04 -35.02
CA ALA A 684 -25.83 -53.49 -35.02
C ALA A 684 -27.01 -54.26 -35.62
N ASN A 685 -26.72 -55.30 -36.39
CA ASN A 685 -27.69 -56.30 -36.86
C ASN A 685 -27.50 -57.61 -36.09
N ASN A 686 -28.59 -58.35 -35.87
CA ASN A 686 -28.57 -59.62 -35.16
C ASN A 686 -28.56 -60.79 -36.17
N ASP A 687 -27.78 -61.83 -35.91
CA ASP A 687 -27.61 -62.95 -36.84
C ASP A 687 -28.89 -63.80 -36.93
N LEU A 688 -29.51 -63.76 -38.11
CA LEU A 688 -30.84 -64.30 -38.40
C LEU A 688 -30.88 -64.89 -39.82
N SER A 689 -31.98 -65.58 -40.15
CA SER A 689 -32.22 -66.19 -41.46
C SER A 689 -32.01 -65.21 -42.62
N THR A 690 -31.39 -65.68 -43.70
CA THR A 690 -30.92 -64.88 -44.85
C THR A 690 -31.91 -63.81 -45.33
N GLU A 691 -33.14 -64.17 -45.67
CA GLU A 691 -34.14 -63.22 -46.19
C GLU A 691 -34.50 -62.08 -45.22
N THR A 692 -34.45 -62.33 -43.90
CA THR A 692 -34.70 -61.29 -42.89
C THR A 692 -33.44 -60.52 -42.53
N HIS A 693 -32.25 -61.13 -42.66
CA HIS A 693 -30.97 -60.46 -42.54
C HIS A 693 -30.80 -59.41 -43.63
N ASP A 694 -30.96 -59.76 -44.91
CA ASP A 694 -30.81 -58.85 -46.05
C ASP A 694 -31.74 -57.61 -45.96
N LEU A 695 -32.96 -57.80 -45.45
CA LEU A 695 -33.93 -56.72 -45.25
C LEU A 695 -33.51 -55.80 -44.09
N ALA A 696 -32.93 -56.34 -43.02
CA ALA A 696 -32.38 -55.56 -41.92
C ALA A 696 -31.09 -54.82 -42.31
N GLU A 697 -30.23 -55.43 -43.12
CA GLU A 697 -29.04 -54.78 -43.70
C GLU A 697 -29.43 -53.57 -44.57
N GLN A 698 -30.34 -53.74 -45.53
CA GLN A 698 -30.85 -52.65 -46.37
C GLN A 698 -31.45 -51.50 -45.51
N PHE A 699 -32.08 -51.83 -44.38
CA PHE A 699 -32.60 -50.82 -43.46
C PHE A 699 -31.48 -50.08 -42.70
N LEU A 700 -30.45 -50.78 -42.24
CA LEU A 700 -29.28 -50.16 -41.58
C LEU A 700 -28.48 -49.29 -42.55
N GLU A 701 -28.24 -49.74 -43.79
CA GLU A 701 -27.62 -48.92 -44.84
C GLU A 701 -28.45 -47.66 -45.14
N THR A 702 -29.78 -47.78 -45.18
CA THR A 702 -30.68 -46.63 -45.32
C THR A 702 -30.62 -45.69 -44.12
N TYR A 703 -30.53 -46.23 -42.90
CA TYR A 703 -30.41 -45.46 -41.66
C TYR A 703 -29.03 -44.79 -41.53
N ALA A 704 -27.94 -45.39 -42.03
CA ALA A 704 -26.62 -44.79 -42.08
C ALA A 704 -26.51 -43.70 -43.16
N SER A 705 -26.99 -43.97 -44.38
CA SER A 705 -26.94 -43.04 -45.52
C SER A 705 -27.81 -41.78 -45.35
N GLN A 706 -28.57 -41.67 -44.25
CA GLN A 706 -29.34 -40.46 -43.97
C GLN A 706 -28.51 -39.30 -43.41
N PHE A 707 -27.29 -39.56 -42.93
CA PHE A 707 -26.43 -38.60 -42.25
C PHE A 707 -25.28 -38.11 -43.16
N ASP A 708 -24.72 -36.95 -42.86
CA ASP A 708 -23.56 -36.39 -43.58
C ASP A 708 -22.25 -37.04 -43.07
N PRO A 709 -21.51 -37.82 -43.88
CA PRO A 709 -20.31 -38.53 -43.45
C PRO A 709 -19.15 -37.60 -43.00
N LEU A 710 -19.20 -36.31 -43.31
CA LEU A 710 -18.23 -35.33 -42.83
C LEU A 710 -18.49 -34.88 -41.38
N GLN A 711 -19.74 -35.01 -40.91
CA GLN A 711 -20.17 -34.52 -39.59
C GLN A 711 -20.56 -35.66 -38.64
N ILE A 712 -21.16 -36.72 -39.19
CA ILE A 712 -21.75 -37.84 -38.46
C ILE A 712 -21.26 -39.14 -39.11
N ARG A 713 -20.56 -39.97 -38.35
CA ARG A 713 -20.03 -41.27 -38.80
C ARG A 713 -20.95 -42.39 -38.31
N SER A 714 -21.22 -43.38 -39.15
CA SER A 714 -21.76 -44.65 -38.68
C SER A 714 -20.62 -45.51 -38.12
N TRP A 715 -20.87 -46.19 -37.00
CA TRP A 715 -20.02 -47.27 -36.52
C TRP A 715 -20.84 -48.55 -36.37
N ARG A 716 -20.38 -49.62 -37.00
CA ARG A 716 -21.06 -50.92 -37.03
C ARG A 716 -20.43 -51.84 -35.98
N ILE A 717 -21.20 -52.20 -34.98
CA ILE A 717 -20.83 -53.18 -33.94
C ILE A 717 -21.23 -54.58 -34.46
N PRO A 718 -20.32 -55.58 -34.43
CA PRO A 718 -20.53 -56.86 -35.11
C PRO A 718 -21.41 -57.86 -34.34
N ASN A 719 -21.73 -57.64 -33.06
CA ASN A 719 -22.59 -58.52 -32.27
C ASN A 719 -23.60 -57.72 -31.43
N VAL A 720 -24.87 -58.07 -31.54
CA VAL A 720 -25.99 -57.43 -30.82
C VAL A 720 -26.03 -57.78 -29.33
N SER A 721 -25.66 -59.01 -28.93
CA SER A 721 -25.76 -59.42 -27.52
C SER A 721 -24.82 -58.64 -26.59
N ALA A 722 -23.78 -58.02 -27.16
CA ALA A 722 -22.77 -57.24 -26.46
C ALA A 722 -22.82 -55.74 -26.79
N PHE A 723 -23.90 -55.22 -27.39
CA PHE A 723 -23.95 -53.81 -27.85
C PHE A 723 -23.65 -52.79 -26.73
N GLU A 724 -24.29 -52.95 -25.57
CA GLU A 724 -24.05 -52.10 -24.40
C GLU A 724 -22.65 -52.32 -23.79
N GLU A 725 -22.18 -53.57 -23.74
CA GLU A 725 -20.88 -53.98 -23.20
C GLU A 725 -19.70 -53.51 -24.07
N THR A 726 -19.88 -53.47 -25.39
CA THR A 726 -18.90 -52.95 -26.35
C THR A 726 -18.81 -51.42 -26.23
N LEU A 727 -19.95 -50.73 -26.10
CA LEU A 727 -19.98 -49.28 -25.89
C LEU A 727 -19.40 -48.87 -24.52
N SER A 728 -19.58 -49.67 -23.47
CA SER A 728 -18.95 -49.39 -22.17
C SER A 728 -17.44 -49.64 -22.21
N THR A 729 -16.99 -50.82 -22.66
CA THR A 729 -15.57 -51.22 -22.59
C THR A 729 -14.69 -50.60 -23.67
N GLU A 730 -15.11 -50.55 -24.94
CA GLU A 730 -14.28 -50.02 -26.03
C GLU A 730 -14.31 -48.48 -26.14
N VAL A 731 -15.32 -47.82 -25.54
CA VAL A 731 -15.54 -46.37 -25.72
C VAL A 731 -15.62 -45.60 -24.39
N ALA A 732 -16.47 -46.01 -23.45
CA ALA A 732 -16.69 -45.25 -22.21
C ALA A 732 -15.55 -45.38 -21.19
N GLU A 733 -14.94 -46.55 -21.04
CA GLU A 733 -13.76 -46.77 -20.18
C GLU A 733 -12.49 -46.02 -20.65
N PRO A 734 -12.10 -46.00 -21.96
CA PRO A 734 -10.92 -45.28 -22.41
C PRO A 734 -11.10 -43.76 -22.50
N SER A 735 -12.29 -43.24 -22.82
CA SER A 735 -12.62 -41.81 -22.64
C SER A 735 -14.13 -41.60 -22.49
N PHE A 736 -14.56 -41.47 -21.24
CA PHE A 736 -15.94 -41.12 -20.89
C PHE A 736 -16.39 -39.78 -21.50
N SER A 737 -15.46 -38.82 -21.65
CA SER A 737 -15.73 -37.54 -22.33
C SER A 737 -16.07 -37.76 -23.80
N LYS A 738 -15.40 -38.69 -24.49
CA LYS A 738 -15.67 -39.04 -25.88
C LYS A 738 -17.00 -39.80 -26.03
N TYR A 739 -17.30 -40.73 -25.12
CA TYR A 739 -18.59 -41.42 -25.08
C TYR A 739 -19.77 -40.45 -24.94
N ILE A 740 -19.72 -39.51 -24.00
CA ILE A 740 -20.81 -38.53 -23.80
C ILE A 740 -20.94 -37.53 -24.97
N SER A 741 -19.84 -37.16 -25.65
CA SER A 741 -19.88 -36.12 -26.69
C SER A 741 -20.10 -36.64 -28.11
N GLU A 742 -19.52 -37.79 -28.47
CA GLU A 742 -19.64 -38.34 -29.83
C GLU A 742 -20.80 -39.35 -29.96
N TYR A 743 -21.06 -40.19 -28.94
CA TYR A 743 -21.96 -41.36 -29.03
C TYR A 743 -23.36 -41.06 -28.46
N ILE A 744 -24.09 -40.16 -29.13
CA ILE A 744 -25.41 -39.68 -28.65
C ILE A 744 -26.56 -40.67 -28.93
N VAL A 745 -26.48 -41.46 -30.02
CA VAL A 745 -27.58 -42.27 -30.56
C VAL A 745 -27.09 -43.61 -31.11
N GLY A 746 -27.87 -44.67 -30.87
CA GLY A 746 -27.64 -46.00 -31.44
C GLY A 746 -28.92 -46.71 -31.92
N LEU A 747 -28.75 -47.66 -32.83
CA LEU A 747 -29.81 -48.50 -33.40
C LEU A 747 -29.41 -49.98 -33.39
N VAL A 748 -30.28 -50.83 -32.86
CA VAL A 748 -30.09 -52.28 -32.81
C VAL A 748 -31.29 -52.99 -33.44
N MET A 749 -31.03 -53.87 -34.40
CA MET A 749 -32.07 -54.66 -35.04
C MET A 749 -32.40 -55.87 -34.16
N GLN A 750 -33.68 -56.03 -33.80
CA GLN A 750 -34.15 -57.11 -32.94
C GLN A 750 -34.67 -58.30 -33.77
N PRO A 751 -34.63 -59.53 -33.21
CA PRO A 751 -35.17 -60.69 -33.89
C PRO A 751 -36.69 -60.58 -34.10
N PRO A 752 -37.23 -61.07 -35.24
CA PRO A 752 -38.65 -61.01 -35.52
C PRO A 752 -39.43 -61.92 -34.56
N ASN A 753 -40.28 -61.30 -33.73
CA ASN A 753 -41.26 -62.04 -32.92
C ASN A 753 -42.28 -62.72 -33.85
N MET A 754 -42.15 -64.03 -34.06
CA MET A 754 -42.94 -64.80 -35.04
C MET A 754 -44.43 -64.89 -34.66
N VAL A 755 -45.21 -63.90 -35.08
CA VAL A 755 -46.67 -63.86 -34.94
C VAL A 755 -47.33 -64.06 -36.32
N ARG A 756 -47.65 -65.34 -36.62
CA ARG A 756 -48.12 -65.89 -37.91
C ARG A 756 -47.08 -65.88 -39.05
N LYS A 757 -47.13 -66.94 -39.87
CA LYS A 757 -46.17 -67.22 -40.97
C LYS A 757 -46.29 -66.32 -42.21
N GLU A 758 -47.20 -65.35 -42.21
CA GLU A 758 -47.58 -64.60 -43.42
C GLU A 758 -47.04 -63.15 -43.43
N ASN A 759 -46.61 -62.62 -42.28
CA ASN A 759 -46.09 -61.25 -42.15
C ASN A 759 -44.76 -61.24 -41.39
N ALA A 760 -43.64 -61.01 -42.08
CA ALA A 760 -42.35 -60.77 -41.44
C ALA A 760 -42.32 -59.38 -40.80
N THR A 761 -42.27 -59.32 -39.47
CA THR A 761 -42.22 -58.07 -38.69
C THR A 761 -40.78 -57.76 -38.26
N LEU A 762 -40.21 -56.68 -38.80
CA LEU A 762 -38.90 -56.19 -38.38
C LEU A 762 -39.05 -55.33 -37.11
N ALA A 763 -38.30 -55.68 -36.07
CA ALA A 763 -38.24 -54.96 -34.81
C ALA A 763 -36.92 -54.18 -34.70
N ALA A 764 -36.98 -52.98 -34.12
CA ALA A 764 -35.83 -52.10 -33.96
C ALA A 764 -35.82 -51.51 -32.55
N GLN A 765 -34.72 -51.70 -31.83
CA GLN A 765 -34.44 -51.12 -30.52
C GLN A 765 -33.58 -49.87 -30.69
N LEU A 766 -33.93 -48.80 -29.98
CA LEU A 766 -33.26 -47.51 -30.05
C LEU A 766 -32.50 -47.23 -28.75
N PHE A 767 -31.29 -46.73 -28.88
CA PHE A 767 -30.44 -46.28 -27.79
C PHE A 767 -30.17 -44.78 -27.90
N PHE A 768 -30.11 -44.10 -26.77
CA PHE A 768 -29.88 -42.66 -26.69
C PHE A 768 -29.11 -42.33 -25.40
N GLN A 769 -28.29 -41.28 -25.43
CA GLN A 769 -27.55 -40.82 -24.26
C GLN A 769 -28.49 -40.18 -23.22
N GLY A 770 -28.52 -40.71 -22.00
CA GLY A 770 -29.45 -40.29 -20.95
C GLY A 770 -29.20 -38.88 -20.41
N GLU A 771 -27.93 -38.47 -20.35
CA GLU A 771 -27.49 -37.11 -19.95
C GLU A 771 -27.92 -36.02 -20.95
N SER A 772 -28.30 -36.40 -22.18
CA SER A 772 -28.62 -35.46 -23.25
C SER A 772 -30.11 -35.19 -23.36
N TYR A 773 -30.58 -34.06 -22.81
CA TYR A 773 -31.99 -33.63 -22.72
C TYR A 773 -32.86 -33.79 -23.98
N HIS A 774 -32.28 -33.81 -25.18
CA HIS A 774 -32.99 -33.93 -26.46
C HIS A 774 -32.60 -35.16 -27.30
N ALA A 775 -31.78 -36.08 -26.77
CA ALA A 775 -31.30 -37.24 -27.52
C ALA A 775 -32.44 -38.21 -27.88
N LEU A 776 -33.28 -38.61 -26.92
CA LEU A 776 -34.44 -39.49 -27.13
C LEU A 776 -35.37 -39.04 -28.29
N PRO A 777 -35.93 -37.81 -28.29
CA PRO A 777 -36.83 -37.39 -29.37
C PRO A 777 -36.10 -37.19 -30.72
N THR A 778 -34.79 -36.87 -30.70
CA THR A 778 -33.98 -36.79 -31.92
C THR A 778 -33.71 -38.19 -32.51
N THR A 779 -33.47 -39.18 -31.66
CA THR A 779 -33.32 -40.60 -32.03
C THR A 779 -34.58 -41.14 -32.70
N LEU A 780 -35.75 -40.83 -32.15
CA LEU A 780 -37.05 -41.18 -32.73
C LEU A 780 -37.26 -40.50 -34.10
N ASN A 781 -36.87 -39.22 -34.26
CA ASN A 781 -36.92 -38.54 -35.56
C ASN A 781 -35.97 -39.18 -36.59
N ALA A 782 -34.77 -39.61 -36.18
CA ALA A 782 -33.82 -40.31 -37.05
C ALA A 782 -34.34 -41.69 -37.51
N LEU A 783 -35.03 -42.44 -36.64
CA LEU A 783 -35.67 -43.70 -37.07
C LEU A 783 -36.85 -43.45 -38.02
N ALA A 784 -37.69 -42.45 -37.74
CA ALA A 784 -38.82 -42.09 -38.59
C ALA A 784 -38.37 -41.67 -40.01
N ASN A 785 -37.27 -40.91 -40.10
CA ASN A 785 -36.66 -40.52 -41.37
C ASN A 785 -36.07 -41.70 -42.15
N ALA A 786 -35.35 -42.61 -41.50
CA ALA A 786 -34.85 -43.83 -42.15
C ALA A 786 -35.99 -44.72 -42.65
N ARG A 787 -37.05 -44.90 -41.85
CA ARG A 787 -38.24 -45.66 -42.25
C ARG A 787 -38.94 -45.03 -43.46
N LEU A 788 -39.05 -43.70 -43.51
CA LEU A 788 -39.61 -43.00 -44.67
C LEU A 788 -38.76 -43.23 -45.92
N LYS A 789 -37.43 -43.06 -45.82
CA LYS A 789 -36.50 -43.30 -46.94
C LYS A 789 -36.56 -44.73 -47.45
N PHE A 790 -36.51 -45.71 -46.54
CA PHE A 790 -36.54 -47.14 -46.86
C PHE A 790 -37.81 -47.53 -47.62
N LEU A 791 -38.98 -47.03 -47.19
CA LEU A 791 -40.25 -47.29 -47.86
C LEU A 791 -40.31 -46.64 -49.25
N ILE A 792 -39.77 -45.44 -49.42
CA ILE A 792 -39.70 -44.75 -50.73
C ILE A 792 -38.74 -45.46 -51.69
N GLN A 793 -37.56 -45.87 -51.21
CA GLN A 793 -36.59 -46.62 -52.01
C GLN A 793 -37.13 -47.99 -52.42
N ARG A 794 -37.91 -48.65 -51.55
CA ARG A 794 -38.49 -49.98 -51.81
C ARG A 794 -39.75 -49.94 -52.67
N SER A 795 -40.50 -48.83 -52.72
CA SER A 795 -41.71 -48.74 -53.57
C SER A 795 -41.41 -48.44 -55.03
N GLY A 796 -40.31 -47.76 -55.34
CA GLY A 796 -39.89 -47.41 -56.72
C GLY A 796 -40.79 -46.41 -57.46
N GLN A 797 -41.92 -46.01 -56.88
CA GLN A 797 -42.90 -45.08 -57.47
C GLN A 797 -42.44 -43.61 -57.46
N TYR A 798 -41.37 -43.29 -56.72
CA TYR A 798 -40.78 -41.96 -56.63
C TYR A 798 -39.61 -41.82 -57.63
N PRO A 799 -39.54 -40.75 -58.44
CA PRO A 799 -40.37 -39.53 -58.40
C PRO A 799 -41.66 -39.58 -59.23
N HIS A 800 -41.90 -40.64 -59.98
CA HIS A 800 -42.90 -40.70 -61.07
C HIS A 800 -44.34 -40.31 -60.69
N GLU A 801 -44.82 -40.68 -59.50
CA GLU A 801 -46.19 -40.35 -59.05
C GLU A 801 -46.32 -38.95 -58.40
N CYS A 802 -45.22 -38.23 -58.16
CA CYS A 802 -45.21 -36.97 -57.39
C CYS A 802 -44.62 -35.78 -58.19
N PRO A 803 -45.18 -35.40 -59.37
CA PRO A 803 -44.60 -34.39 -60.27
C PRO A 803 -44.51 -32.95 -59.72
N LEU A 804 -45.11 -32.66 -58.56
CA LEU A 804 -44.92 -31.40 -57.84
C LEU A 804 -43.55 -31.30 -57.14
N LEU A 805 -42.88 -32.43 -56.91
CA LEU A 805 -41.51 -32.49 -56.41
C LEU A 805 -40.57 -32.57 -57.62
N LYS A 806 -39.79 -31.50 -57.85
CA LYS A 806 -38.76 -31.50 -58.90
C LYS A 806 -37.75 -32.63 -58.62
N PRO A 807 -37.22 -33.31 -59.66
CA PRO A 807 -36.27 -34.42 -59.49
C PRO A 807 -34.91 -34.00 -58.88
N ASP A 808 -34.64 -32.69 -58.78
CA ASP A 808 -33.37 -32.17 -58.29
C ASP A 808 -33.19 -32.25 -56.76
N THR A 809 -32.37 -33.23 -56.38
CA THR A 809 -31.34 -33.20 -55.32
C THR A 809 -31.60 -33.78 -53.92
N LYS A 810 -32.81 -33.80 -53.33
CA LYS A 810 -33.00 -34.40 -51.98
C LYS A 810 -34.33 -35.16 -51.79
N LEU A 811 -34.23 -36.39 -51.29
CA LEU A 811 -35.35 -37.19 -50.77
C LEU A 811 -36.11 -36.42 -49.67
N PRO A 812 -37.45 -36.60 -49.55
CA PRO A 812 -38.24 -35.94 -48.51
C PRO A 812 -37.78 -36.36 -47.10
N ARG A 813 -37.80 -35.41 -46.17
CA ARG A 813 -37.33 -35.52 -44.78
C ARG A 813 -38.43 -35.04 -43.84
N LEU A 814 -38.60 -35.73 -42.71
CA LEU A 814 -39.42 -35.27 -41.59
C LEU A 814 -38.56 -34.39 -40.67
N ASP A 815 -39.02 -33.17 -40.42
CA ASP A 815 -38.40 -32.25 -39.47
C ASP A 815 -39.34 -32.03 -38.28
N THR A 816 -38.94 -32.54 -37.11
CA THR A 816 -39.63 -32.29 -35.85
C THR A 816 -38.97 -31.14 -35.09
N PHE A 817 -39.79 -30.33 -34.45
CA PHE A 817 -39.35 -29.18 -33.65
C PHE A 817 -39.94 -29.30 -32.25
N ASN A 818 -39.10 -29.10 -31.23
CA ASN A 818 -39.57 -28.80 -29.89
C ASN A 818 -39.81 -27.29 -29.82
N GLN A 819 -41.04 -26.87 -29.55
CA GLN A 819 -41.39 -25.47 -29.32
C GLN A 819 -42.24 -25.38 -28.05
N PRO A 820 -41.65 -24.95 -26.92
CA PRO A 820 -42.37 -24.73 -25.68
C PRO A 820 -43.51 -23.71 -25.82
N LEU A 821 -44.55 -23.86 -25.00
CA LEU A 821 -45.63 -22.90 -24.89
C LEU A 821 -45.15 -21.62 -24.17
N PRO A 822 -45.63 -20.43 -24.58
CA PRO A 822 -45.34 -19.19 -23.85
C PRO A 822 -45.94 -19.24 -22.44
N LEU A 823 -45.14 -18.86 -21.45
CA LEU A 823 -45.50 -18.91 -20.03
C LEU A 823 -46.42 -17.74 -19.65
N THR A 824 -47.49 -18.00 -18.89
CA THR A 824 -48.28 -16.93 -18.31
C THR A 824 -47.51 -16.24 -17.18
N ASP A 825 -47.91 -15.02 -16.79
CA ASP A 825 -47.31 -14.31 -15.66
C ASP A 825 -47.42 -15.11 -14.34
N GLN A 826 -48.45 -15.95 -14.21
CA GLN A 826 -48.63 -16.84 -13.06
C GLN A 826 -47.64 -18.01 -13.09
N ASP A 827 -47.39 -18.60 -14.26
CA ASP A 827 -46.36 -19.65 -14.43
C ASP A 827 -44.95 -19.09 -14.21
N GLN A 828 -44.70 -17.85 -14.62
CA GLN A 828 -43.42 -17.16 -14.38
C GLN A 828 -43.20 -16.88 -12.89
N ALA A 829 -44.23 -16.45 -12.16
CA ALA A 829 -44.18 -16.29 -10.71
C ALA A 829 -43.96 -17.64 -10.00
N ALA A 830 -44.72 -18.68 -10.37
CA ALA A 830 -44.53 -20.04 -9.82
C ALA A 830 -43.15 -20.64 -10.15
N ARG A 831 -42.57 -20.32 -11.32
CA ARG A 831 -41.18 -20.65 -11.65
C ARG A 831 -40.18 -19.94 -10.72
N MET A 832 -40.46 -18.75 -10.19
CA MET A 832 -39.57 -18.07 -9.21
C MET A 832 -39.54 -18.76 -7.85
N ASP A 833 -40.65 -19.36 -7.41
CA ASP A 833 -40.73 -20.14 -6.16
C ASP A 833 -40.17 -21.57 -6.28
N SER A 834 -39.83 -22.01 -7.50
CA SER A 834 -39.20 -23.30 -7.77
C SER A 834 -37.70 -23.32 -7.44
N VAL A 835 -37.09 -24.51 -7.44
CA VAL A 835 -35.63 -24.67 -7.27
C VAL A 835 -34.87 -23.90 -8.36
N ASP A 836 -35.34 -23.92 -9.60
CA ASP A 836 -34.75 -23.18 -10.71
C ASP A 836 -34.88 -21.65 -10.50
N GLY A 837 -36.00 -21.20 -9.95
CA GLY A 837 -36.24 -19.81 -9.58
C GLY A 837 -35.30 -19.33 -8.49
N LEU A 838 -35.17 -20.11 -7.41
CA LEU A 838 -34.21 -19.85 -6.34
C LEU A 838 -32.77 -19.83 -6.88
N GLN A 839 -32.42 -20.77 -7.77
CA GLN A 839 -31.11 -20.81 -8.42
C GLN A 839 -30.86 -19.55 -9.27
N ARG A 840 -31.85 -19.08 -10.04
CA ARG A 840 -31.77 -17.81 -10.79
C ARG A 840 -31.55 -16.60 -9.87
N ILE A 841 -32.27 -16.53 -8.75
CA ILE A 841 -32.14 -15.45 -7.74
C ILE A 841 -30.75 -15.49 -7.07
N VAL A 842 -30.26 -16.66 -6.70
CA VAL A 842 -28.97 -16.84 -6.01
C VAL A 842 -27.77 -16.65 -6.96
N ILE A 843 -27.85 -17.06 -8.22
CA ILE A 843 -26.74 -16.94 -9.19
C ILE A 843 -26.67 -15.55 -9.82
N ALA A 844 -27.81 -14.92 -10.16
CA ALA A 844 -27.82 -13.60 -10.80
C ALA A 844 -28.11 -12.45 -9.82
N GLY A 845 -29.19 -12.53 -9.05
CA GLY A 845 -29.66 -11.43 -8.19
C GLY A 845 -28.71 -11.14 -7.01
N PHE A 846 -28.29 -12.18 -6.28
CA PHE A 846 -27.49 -12.02 -5.08
C PHE A 846 -26.09 -11.41 -5.32
N PRO A 847 -25.30 -11.80 -6.34
CA PRO A 847 -24.02 -11.16 -6.63
C PRO A 847 -24.14 -9.69 -7.03
N LEU A 848 -25.19 -9.32 -7.77
CA LEU A 848 -25.44 -7.92 -8.12
C LEU A 848 -25.77 -7.09 -6.87
N ALA A 849 -26.73 -7.54 -6.06
CA ALA A 849 -27.15 -6.83 -4.86
C ALA A 849 -26.01 -6.68 -3.82
N SER A 850 -25.28 -7.77 -3.54
CA SER A 850 -24.17 -7.76 -2.58
C SER A 850 -22.99 -6.91 -3.03
N THR A 851 -22.63 -6.92 -4.32
CA THR A 851 -21.51 -6.11 -4.84
C THR A 851 -21.87 -4.62 -4.92
N VAL A 852 -23.12 -4.28 -5.26
CA VAL A 852 -23.62 -2.89 -5.19
C VAL A 852 -23.64 -2.41 -3.72
N LEU A 853 -24.06 -3.25 -2.78
CA LEU A 853 -24.04 -2.91 -1.35
C LEU A 853 -22.61 -2.70 -0.82
N LEU A 854 -21.64 -3.50 -1.28
CA LEU A 854 -20.21 -3.33 -0.96
C LEU A 854 -19.62 -2.03 -1.53
N ALA A 855 -20.02 -1.64 -2.73
CA ALA A 855 -19.67 -0.35 -3.33
C ALA A 855 -20.23 0.84 -2.52
N LEU A 856 -21.45 0.70 -2.00
CA LEU A 856 -22.12 1.72 -1.20
C LEU A 856 -21.59 1.80 0.25
N SER A 857 -21.25 0.67 0.88
CA SER A 857 -20.62 0.68 2.22
C SER A 857 -19.19 1.26 2.17
N PHE A 858 -18.42 0.96 1.11
CA PHE A 858 -17.16 1.65 0.83
C PHE A 858 -17.37 3.17 0.70
N THR A 859 -18.39 3.57 -0.04
CA THR A 859 -18.76 4.98 -0.21
C THR A 859 -19.06 5.66 1.13
N GLY A 860 -19.91 5.06 1.98
CA GLY A 860 -20.24 5.62 3.30
C GLY A 860 -19.02 5.80 4.20
N ALA A 861 -18.23 4.73 4.35
CA ALA A 861 -17.01 4.74 5.17
C ALA A 861 -15.97 5.79 4.72
N SER A 862 -15.94 6.13 3.43
CA SER A 862 -14.98 7.07 2.84
C SER A 862 -15.07 8.52 3.37
N PHE A 863 -16.20 8.91 3.95
CA PHE A 863 -16.40 10.25 4.52
C PHE A 863 -15.86 10.37 5.96
N GLY A 864 -15.76 9.27 6.70
CA GLY A 864 -15.23 9.22 8.07
C GLY A 864 -13.80 9.80 8.23
N PRO A 865 -12.81 9.43 7.40
CA PRO A 865 -11.41 9.88 7.51
C PRO A 865 -11.20 11.38 7.66
N ALA A 866 -11.93 12.23 6.92
CA ALA A 866 -11.78 13.68 7.02
C ALA A 866 -12.16 14.18 8.43
N ILE A 867 -13.23 13.64 9.00
CA ILE A 867 -13.71 13.98 10.34
C ILE A 867 -12.78 13.41 11.42
N ILE A 868 -12.29 12.18 11.26
CA ILE A 868 -11.30 11.58 12.16
C ILE A 868 -10.01 12.41 12.17
N HIS A 869 -9.57 12.92 11.01
CA HIS A 869 -8.40 13.78 10.91
C HIS A 869 -8.57 15.09 11.71
N GLU A 870 -9.75 15.72 11.65
CA GLU A 870 -10.07 16.91 12.46
C GLU A 870 -10.18 16.65 13.96
N TYR A 871 -10.54 15.43 14.37
CA TYR A 871 -10.49 15.00 15.77
C TYR A 871 -9.04 14.76 16.24
N VAL A 872 -8.24 14.02 15.48
CA VAL A 872 -6.84 13.67 15.82
C VAL A 872 -5.95 14.91 15.88
N THR A 873 -6.08 15.83 14.92
CA THR A 873 -5.34 17.11 14.89
C THR A 873 -5.87 18.16 15.89
N LYS A 874 -6.96 17.85 16.63
CA LYS A 874 -7.75 18.80 17.43
C LYS A 874 -8.26 20.03 16.66
N ALA A 875 -8.17 20.07 15.33
CA ALA A 875 -8.59 21.20 14.51
C ALA A 875 -10.06 21.61 14.75
N LYS A 876 -10.93 20.64 15.10
CA LYS A 876 -12.33 20.92 15.49
C LYS A 876 -12.45 21.79 16.75
N HIS A 877 -11.57 21.61 17.73
CA HIS A 877 -11.55 22.44 18.95
C HIS A 877 -11.11 23.87 18.62
N LEU A 878 -10.06 24.03 17.81
CA LEU A 878 -9.57 25.34 17.36
C LEU A 878 -10.64 26.12 16.56
N GLN A 879 -11.45 25.43 15.74
CA GLN A 879 -12.60 26.03 15.04
C GLN A 879 -13.67 26.55 16.02
N PHE A 880 -13.95 25.84 17.12
CA PHE A 880 -14.88 26.30 18.15
C PHE A 880 -14.32 27.46 18.99
N VAL A 881 -13.02 27.44 19.33
CA VAL A 881 -12.32 28.59 19.94
C VAL A 881 -12.36 29.82 19.02
N SER A 882 -12.38 29.61 17.70
CA SER A 882 -12.56 30.67 16.68
C SER A 882 -14.01 31.16 16.54
N GLY A 883 -14.94 30.76 17.42
CA GLY A 883 -16.33 31.24 17.45
C GLY A 883 -17.30 30.55 16.48
N VAL A 884 -16.93 29.41 15.87
CA VAL A 884 -17.84 28.62 15.03
C VAL A 884 -18.86 27.87 15.92
N LYS A 885 -20.16 28.09 15.67
CA LYS A 885 -21.23 27.35 16.38
C LYS A 885 -21.28 25.87 15.95
N LEU A 886 -21.54 24.98 16.91
CA LEU A 886 -21.62 23.52 16.72
C LEU A 886 -22.56 23.10 15.57
N TYR A 887 -23.67 23.80 15.40
CA TYR A 887 -24.64 23.58 14.33
C TYR A 887 -24.03 23.80 12.94
N PHE A 888 -23.39 24.95 12.68
CA PHE A 888 -22.78 25.25 11.38
C PHE A 888 -21.66 24.29 11.02
N TYR A 889 -20.89 23.80 12.00
CA TYR A 889 -19.90 22.73 11.78
C TYR A 889 -20.55 21.47 11.20
N TRP A 890 -21.63 20.95 11.82
CA TRP A 890 -22.26 19.72 11.36
C TRP A 890 -23.04 19.90 10.06
N VAL A 891 -23.77 21.01 9.90
CA VAL A 891 -24.51 21.33 8.68
C VAL A 891 -23.58 21.52 7.48
N SER A 892 -22.44 22.21 7.66
CA SER A 892 -21.44 22.35 6.58
C SER A 892 -20.88 21.00 6.13
N ASN A 893 -20.62 20.08 7.06
CA ASN A 893 -20.12 18.75 6.75
C ASN A 893 -21.20 17.92 6.04
N PHE A 894 -22.43 17.88 6.58
CA PHE A 894 -23.55 17.14 5.98
C PHE A 894 -23.86 17.61 4.56
N ILE A 895 -24.01 18.93 4.32
CA ILE A 895 -24.26 19.45 2.97
C ILE A 895 -23.13 19.06 2.00
N TRP A 896 -21.86 19.19 2.42
CA TRP A 896 -20.73 18.86 1.56
C TRP A 896 -20.64 17.37 1.22
N ASP A 897 -20.76 16.51 2.24
CA ASP A 897 -20.63 15.06 2.06
C ASP A 897 -21.87 14.49 1.32
N SER A 898 -23.07 15.06 1.50
CA SER A 898 -24.26 14.75 0.68
C SER A 898 -24.13 15.16 -0.78
N LEU A 899 -23.52 16.30 -1.09
CA LEU A 899 -23.28 16.74 -2.48
C LEU A 899 -22.28 15.82 -3.19
N LEU A 900 -21.24 15.36 -2.51
CA LEU A 900 -20.33 14.35 -3.05
C LEU A 900 -21.02 12.99 -3.23
N PHE A 901 -21.86 12.59 -2.29
CA PHE A 901 -22.64 11.35 -2.39
C PHE A 901 -23.60 11.36 -3.59
N LEU A 902 -24.28 12.48 -3.86
CA LEU A 902 -25.13 12.67 -5.05
C LEU A 902 -24.36 12.41 -6.35
N VAL A 903 -23.12 12.91 -6.48
CA VAL A 903 -22.27 12.65 -7.66
C VAL A 903 -21.99 11.16 -7.81
N ILE A 904 -21.71 10.46 -6.71
CA ILE A 904 -21.46 9.00 -6.73
C ILE A 904 -22.72 8.24 -7.17
N CYS A 905 -23.92 8.60 -6.66
CA CYS A 905 -25.18 8.02 -7.15
C CYS A 905 -25.38 8.21 -8.65
N VAL A 906 -25.13 9.41 -9.17
CA VAL A 906 -25.25 9.72 -10.61
C VAL A 906 -24.24 8.88 -11.42
N THR A 907 -23.01 8.69 -10.94
CA THR A 907 -22.05 7.80 -11.63
C THR A 907 -22.53 6.35 -11.66
N ILE A 908 -23.03 5.81 -10.55
CA ILE A 908 -23.56 4.42 -10.48
C ILE A 908 -24.76 4.26 -11.43
N LEU A 909 -25.70 5.22 -11.45
CA LEU A 909 -26.84 5.21 -12.36
C LEU A 909 -26.42 5.32 -13.83
N SER A 910 -25.37 6.09 -14.15
CA SER A 910 -24.84 6.17 -15.51
C SER A 910 -24.28 4.82 -15.99
N VAL A 911 -23.73 4.00 -15.09
CA VAL A 911 -23.33 2.62 -15.42
C VAL A 911 -24.55 1.73 -15.64
N PHE A 912 -25.57 1.77 -14.77
CA PHE A 912 -26.81 1.00 -14.98
C PHE A 912 -27.50 1.34 -16.31
N ALA A 913 -27.52 2.62 -16.69
CA ALA A 913 -28.03 3.07 -17.98
C ALA A 913 -27.15 2.59 -19.16
N ALA A 914 -25.82 2.74 -19.08
CA ALA A 914 -24.89 2.35 -20.14
C ALA A 914 -24.88 0.83 -20.41
N PHE A 915 -25.19 0.00 -19.40
CA PHE A 915 -25.33 -1.45 -19.56
C PHE A 915 -26.73 -1.90 -20.03
N ASN A 916 -27.70 -0.97 -20.10
CA ASN A 916 -29.11 -1.18 -20.44
C ASN A 916 -29.74 -2.39 -19.72
N VAL A 917 -29.85 -2.32 -18.39
CA VAL A 917 -30.52 -3.36 -17.59
C VAL A 917 -31.96 -2.95 -17.28
N ASP A 918 -32.93 -3.64 -17.87
CA ASP A 918 -34.35 -3.26 -17.85
C ASP A 918 -34.99 -3.26 -16.44
N ALA A 919 -34.38 -3.94 -15.47
CA ALA A 919 -34.79 -3.86 -14.06
C ALA A 919 -34.55 -2.47 -13.44
N PHE A 920 -33.57 -1.70 -13.92
CA PHE A 920 -33.10 -0.46 -13.28
C PHE A 920 -33.08 0.77 -14.21
N ALA A 921 -32.90 0.58 -15.52
CA ALA A 921 -32.66 1.67 -16.47
C ALA A 921 -33.93 2.21 -17.17
N THR A 922 -34.98 1.40 -17.35
CA THR A 922 -36.14 1.78 -18.18
C THR A 922 -37.13 2.70 -17.45
N GLY A 923 -37.38 3.87 -18.04
CA GLY A 923 -38.50 4.75 -17.69
C GLY A 923 -38.51 5.17 -16.21
N SER A 924 -39.63 4.92 -15.53
CA SER A 924 -39.85 5.30 -14.13
C SER A 924 -38.95 4.60 -13.12
N ARG A 925 -38.34 3.46 -13.47
CA ARG A 925 -37.50 2.68 -12.55
C ARG A 925 -36.23 3.45 -12.14
N LEU A 926 -35.68 4.25 -13.05
CA LEU A 926 -34.45 5.00 -12.81
C LEU A 926 -34.58 6.04 -11.69
N TYR A 927 -35.72 6.75 -11.59
CA TYR A 927 -35.92 7.73 -10.50
C TYR A 927 -36.16 7.04 -9.15
N LEU A 928 -36.75 5.85 -9.12
CA LEU A 928 -36.92 5.06 -7.89
C LEU A 928 -35.56 4.58 -7.35
N VAL A 929 -34.67 4.11 -8.24
CA VAL A 929 -33.29 3.74 -7.85
C VAL A 929 -32.51 4.95 -7.36
N LEU A 930 -32.61 6.11 -8.02
CA LEU A 930 -31.98 7.35 -7.54
C LEU A 930 -32.47 7.76 -6.15
N LEU A 931 -33.79 7.71 -5.91
CA LEU A 931 -34.39 8.06 -4.62
C LEU A 931 -33.93 7.10 -3.51
N LEU A 932 -33.88 5.79 -3.79
CA LEU A 932 -33.40 4.77 -2.87
C LEU A 932 -31.92 4.98 -2.49
N LEU A 933 -31.07 5.23 -3.49
CA LEU A 933 -29.64 5.49 -3.26
C LEU A 933 -29.43 6.76 -2.43
N LEU A 934 -30.13 7.85 -2.74
CA LEU A 934 -30.04 9.10 -1.97
C LEU A 934 -30.54 8.94 -0.52
N GLY A 935 -31.63 8.18 -0.31
CA GLY A 935 -32.15 7.85 1.02
C GLY A 935 -31.12 7.07 1.86
N TYR A 936 -30.44 6.09 1.26
CA TYR A 936 -29.33 5.38 1.90
C TYR A 936 -28.18 6.33 2.30
N GLY A 937 -27.78 7.25 1.41
CA GLY A 937 -26.75 8.26 1.71
C GLY A 937 -27.11 9.17 2.88
N TRP A 938 -28.37 9.62 2.95
CA TRP A 938 -28.89 10.45 4.04
C TRP A 938 -28.92 9.70 5.38
N ALA A 939 -29.15 8.39 5.39
CA ALA A 939 -29.10 7.56 6.59
C ALA A 939 -27.66 7.27 7.06
N VAL A 940 -26.75 6.96 6.14
CA VAL A 940 -25.38 6.51 6.47
C VAL A 940 -24.44 7.64 6.86
N LEU A 941 -24.56 8.84 6.28
CA LEU A 941 -23.66 9.96 6.63
C LEU A 941 -23.68 10.32 8.14
N PRO A 942 -24.86 10.47 8.81
CA PRO A 942 -24.93 10.67 10.26
C PRO A 942 -24.37 9.51 11.09
N GLU A 943 -24.55 8.26 10.65
CA GLU A 943 -23.99 7.07 11.32
C GLU A 943 -22.46 7.12 11.31
N MET A 944 -21.86 7.39 10.15
CA MET A 944 -20.41 7.52 10.01
C MET A 944 -19.85 8.68 10.85
N TYR A 945 -20.61 9.76 11.05
CA TYR A 945 -20.22 10.88 11.94
C TYR A 945 -20.23 10.50 13.43
N LEU A 946 -21.07 9.54 13.83
CA LEU A 946 -21.08 8.98 15.18
C LEU A 946 -19.88 8.04 15.38
N LEU A 947 -19.71 7.08 14.46
CA LEU A 947 -18.64 6.08 14.52
C LEU A 947 -17.24 6.71 14.39
N ALA A 948 -17.07 7.80 13.63
CA ALA A 948 -15.81 8.53 13.49
C ALA A 948 -15.16 8.94 14.82
N ARG A 949 -15.92 9.04 15.92
CA ARG A 949 -15.39 9.37 17.26
C ARG A 949 -14.60 8.22 17.91
N LEU A 950 -14.74 6.99 17.41
CA LEU A 950 -14.13 5.79 18.00
C LEU A 950 -12.66 5.58 17.55
N PHE A 951 -12.24 6.25 16.48
CA PHE A 951 -10.94 6.01 15.83
C PHE A 951 -9.89 7.06 16.16
N LYS A 952 -8.67 6.60 16.46
CA LYS A 952 -7.48 7.45 16.69
C LYS A 952 -6.63 7.68 15.43
N SER A 953 -7.07 7.18 14.27
CA SER A 953 -6.34 7.25 13.00
C SER A 953 -7.33 7.27 11.83
N PRO A 954 -7.29 8.25 10.91
CA PRO A 954 -8.24 8.36 9.79
C PRO A 954 -8.32 7.11 8.93
N VAL A 955 -7.13 6.56 8.64
CA VAL A 955 -6.94 5.42 7.75
C VAL A 955 -7.47 4.12 8.39
N SER A 956 -7.22 3.94 9.70
CA SER A 956 -7.77 2.81 10.45
C SER A 956 -9.30 2.86 10.54
N GLY A 957 -9.89 4.05 10.58
CA GLY A 957 -11.34 4.24 10.50
C GLY A 957 -11.92 3.76 9.17
N LEU A 958 -11.36 4.21 8.03
CA LEU A 958 -11.81 3.74 6.70
C LEU A 958 -11.82 2.22 6.60
N VAL A 959 -10.74 1.59 7.06
CA VAL A 959 -10.54 0.14 7.03
C VAL A 959 -11.60 -0.60 7.85
N TRP A 960 -11.80 -0.17 9.10
CA TRP A 960 -12.74 -0.84 10.02
C TRP A 960 -14.21 -0.58 9.64
N LEU A 961 -14.52 0.60 9.10
CA LEU A 961 -15.86 0.96 8.64
C LEU A 961 -16.26 0.28 7.32
N THR A 962 -15.29 -0.20 6.54
CA THR A 962 -15.55 -0.97 5.30
C THR A 962 -15.57 -2.47 5.53
N ASN A 963 -14.64 -2.98 6.33
CA ASN A 963 -14.59 -4.39 6.73
C ASN A 963 -14.47 -4.48 8.26
N PRO A 964 -15.60 -4.45 9.01
CA PRO A 964 -15.59 -4.66 10.46
C PRO A 964 -15.18 -6.13 10.74
N PRO A 965 -14.02 -6.38 11.35
CA PRO A 965 -13.48 -7.74 11.43
C PRO A 965 -14.21 -8.57 12.50
N GLU A 966 -14.85 -9.64 12.05
CA GLU A 966 -15.55 -10.62 12.88
C GLU A 966 -14.65 -11.12 14.02
N GLY A 967 -15.15 -11.05 15.25
CA GLY A 967 -14.42 -11.51 16.44
C GLY A 967 -13.25 -10.65 16.92
N SER A 968 -12.92 -9.53 16.28
CA SER A 968 -11.85 -8.66 16.81
C SER A 968 -12.23 -8.04 18.17
N LYS A 969 -11.24 -7.91 19.07
CA LYS A 969 -11.42 -7.21 20.34
C LYS A 969 -11.66 -5.73 20.05
N SER A 970 -12.91 -5.29 20.21
CA SER A 970 -13.32 -3.91 19.99
C SER A 970 -12.44 -2.92 20.78
N PRO A 971 -12.12 -1.73 20.21
CA PRO A 971 -11.40 -0.71 20.95
C PRO A 971 -12.18 -0.38 22.24
N VAL A 972 -11.46 -0.32 23.37
CA VAL A 972 -11.96 -0.39 24.76
C VAL A 972 -13.16 0.54 25.06
N ILE A 973 -13.31 1.61 24.29
CA ILE A 973 -14.39 2.60 24.36
C ILE A 973 -15.78 1.99 24.03
N ILE A 974 -15.89 1.06 23.08
CA ILE A 974 -17.20 0.54 22.61
C ILE A 974 -17.96 -0.18 23.73
N ARG A 975 -17.24 -0.83 24.67
CA ARG A 975 -17.80 -1.45 25.89
C ARG A 975 -18.59 -0.50 26.80
N LYS A 976 -18.50 0.82 26.63
CA LYS A 976 -19.25 1.81 27.41
C LYS A 976 -20.44 2.45 26.69
N VAL A 977 -20.65 2.17 25.39
CA VAL A 977 -21.60 2.93 24.56
C VAL A 977 -22.63 2.06 23.85
N VAL A 978 -22.28 0.82 23.47
CA VAL A 978 -23.21 -0.08 22.77
C VAL A 978 -23.58 -1.27 23.65
N VAL A 979 -24.64 -1.09 24.43
CA VAL A 979 -25.35 -2.19 25.10
C VAL A 979 -26.67 -2.39 24.37
N PHE A 980 -26.67 -3.25 23.34
CA PHE A 980 -27.91 -3.88 22.90
C PHE A 980 -28.27 -4.98 23.93
N PRO A 981 -29.50 -5.03 24.44
CA PRO A 981 -29.96 -6.17 25.23
C PRO A 981 -30.06 -7.39 24.31
N ALA A 982 -29.22 -8.40 24.53
CA ALA A 982 -29.37 -9.67 23.85
C ALA A 982 -30.71 -10.33 24.25
N PRO A 983 -31.45 -10.95 23.32
CA PRO A 983 -32.69 -11.66 23.66
C PRO A 983 -32.41 -12.80 24.65
N PHE A 984 -33.36 -13.06 25.55
CA PHE A 984 -33.21 -14.02 26.64
C PHE A 984 -32.98 -15.45 26.12
N THR A 985 -31.73 -15.92 26.17
CA THR A 985 -31.42 -17.35 26.12
C THR A 985 -31.66 -17.96 27.52
N PRO A 986 -32.58 -18.93 27.70
CA PRO A 986 -32.85 -19.52 29.01
C PRO A 986 -31.62 -20.30 29.53
N LYS A 987 -31.21 -20.03 30.77
CA LYS A 987 -30.09 -20.72 31.42
C LYS A 987 -30.48 -22.19 31.69
N ARG A 988 -29.80 -23.14 31.05
CA ARG A 988 -29.78 -24.53 31.55
C ARG A 988 -29.09 -24.56 32.93
N PRO A 989 -29.58 -25.36 33.90
CA PRO A 989 -28.95 -25.48 35.21
C PRO A 989 -27.57 -26.16 35.11
N LYS A 990 -26.68 -25.85 36.06
CA LYS A 990 -25.40 -26.55 36.21
C LYS A 990 -25.60 -27.83 37.01
N HIS A 991 -25.08 -28.95 36.52
CA HIS A 991 -24.74 -30.10 37.37
C HIS A 991 -23.22 -30.22 37.49
N SER A 992 -22.77 -30.51 38.71
CA SER A 992 -21.40 -30.88 39.09
C SER A 992 -21.16 -32.40 38.88
N PRO A 993 -19.90 -32.88 38.85
CA PRO A 993 -19.58 -34.16 38.20
C PRO A 993 -19.84 -35.39 39.07
N GLY A 994 -20.07 -36.53 38.39
CA GLY A 994 -20.16 -37.86 39.00
C GLY A 994 -19.71 -38.96 38.02
N ASN A 995 -18.70 -39.71 38.44
CA ASN A 995 -18.08 -40.94 37.92
C ASN A 995 -18.79 -41.80 36.83
N THR A 996 -17.95 -42.43 35.98
CA THR A 996 -18.08 -43.80 35.41
C THR A 996 -19.25 -44.12 34.42
N ALA A 997 -19.17 -45.09 33.50
CA ALA A 997 -18.03 -45.77 32.84
C ALA A 997 -18.52 -46.67 31.67
N ILE A 998 -17.83 -46.64 30.50
CA ILE A 998 -18.00 -47.60 29.37
C ILE A 998 -19.44 -47.40 28.74
N VAL A 999 -19.93 -47.94 27.61
CA VAL A 999 -19.58 -49.07 26.73
C VAL A 999 -19.51 -48.69 25.23
N ILE A 1000 -18.84 -49.56 24.50
CA ILE A 1000 -18.49 -49.62 23.07
C ILE A 1000 -19.66 -50.17 22.17
N ARG A 1001 -19.60 -49.88 20.85
CA ARG A 1001 -20.36 -50.48 19.70
C ARG A 1001 -21.86 -50.12 19.60
N SER A 1002 -22.56 -50.31 18.46
CA SER A 1002 -22.21 -50.31 17.00
C SER A 1002 -23.49 -50.64 16.19
N THR A 1003 -23.55 -50.27 14.89
CA THR A 1003 -24.31 -50.92 13.77
C THR A 1003 -25.49 -51.85 14.14
N ALA A 1004 -26.73 -51.66 13.68
CA ALA A 1004 -27.19 -51.48 12.29
C ALA A 1004 -28.74 -51.31 12.27
N GLY A 1005 -29.37 -51.25 11.08
CA GLY A 1005 -30.80 -51.55 10.93
C GLY A 1005 -31.54 -50.70 9.89
N ARG A 1006 -32.13 -51.38 8.88
CA ARG A 1006 -33.28 -50.88 8.08
C ARG A 1006 -34.58 -51.21 8.87
N CYS A 1007 -35.80 -50.77 8.57
CA CYS A 1007 -36.47 -50.47 7.30
C CYS A 1007 -37.59 -49.41 7.46
N PRO A 1008 -38.09 -48.82 6.36
CA PRO A 1008 -39.36 -48.09 6.32
C PRO A 1008 -40.57 -49.04 6.18
N LEU A 1009 -41.77 -48.60 6.59
CA LEU A 1009 -43.07 -49.01 6.02
C LEU A 1009 -44.26 -48.22 6.64
N CYS A 1010 -45.31 -48.04 5.83
CA CYS A 1010 -46.69 -47.64 6.18
C CYS A 1010 -47.01 -46.19 6.64
N PRO A 1011 -48.27 -45.70 6.46
CA PRO A 1011 -48.49 -44.30 6.05
C PRO A 1011 -49.63 -43.53 6.79
N ALA A 1012 -49.83 -42.26 6.37
CA ALA A 1012 -50.92 -41.35 6.75
C ALA A 1012 -50.87 -40.84 8.22
N GLU A 1013 -51.56 -39.77 8.65
CA GLU A 1013 -52.63 -38.94 8.05
C GLU A 1013 -52.39 -37.42 8.22
N ARG A 1014 -53.23 -36.58 7.58
CA ARG A 1014 -53.57 -35.20 8.01
C ARG A 1014 -54.92 -35.29 8.76
N PRO A 1015 -55.24 -34.49 9.79
CA PRO A 1015 -55.08 -33.02 9.86
C PRO A 1015 -54.27 -32.60 11.14
N THR A 1016 -54.34 -31.42 11.79
CA THR A 1016 -55.28 -30.29 11.79
C THR A 1016 -54.61 -28.97 12.19
N LYS A 1017 -55.36 -27.86 12.11
CA LYS A 1017 -55.02 -26.48 12.54
C LYS A 1017 -54.66 -26.38 14.03
N SER A 1018 -53.61 -25.60 14.33
CA SER A 1018 -53.66 -24.45 15.25
C SER A 1018 -52.54 -23.48 14.92
#